data_AF-A0A2E9K9Z8-F1
#
_entry.id   AF-A0A2E9K9Z8-F1
#
_cell.length_a   1.000
_cell.length_b   1.000
_cell.length_c   1.000
_cell.angle_alpha   90.00
_cell.angle_beta   90.00
_cell.angle_gamma   90.00
#
_symmetry.space_group_name_H-M   'P 1'
#
loop_
_entity.id
_entity.type
_entity.pdbx_description
1 polymer ?
#
loop_
_entity_poly.entity_id
_entity_poly.type
_entity_poly.pdbx_seq_one_letter_code
_entity_poly.pdbx_strand_id
1 'polypeptide(L)'
;MHYALKTALTGAAFFTMSCIALEHTADSLVLKAGEVKPVFQNTRLSTLTIAPGAENIRPGKAVTMLVNGVETAMKPGTYKNVELVITSRFHHSPAGKTDRGVDNFRTALLINGDGMDTSRSVTQAISAGSYDAESASGLVIESDSGNFNGIMADGDIEYHVSNAVFKFSSDSNGLDSSDFSGYGAAFAAYNGAKLTVTDSEIEVSGVARLAFYAFGGADILIEDSEFSVDGGKLYEDYPNSADFSAMVAPPWVLGITGSARGTNMMGNKTTFTMVRTRAEAANWGVLSTDLGAAMLLTVVDSSLTLTGEKTPLSPQYGSGYGTYILGSEHFYYGVTINAGTYAGIIRDGDAYYGASNFKEPLAIYPREQIPTGKTVKDFFGNDKPVFDVKPSETAVFTDIKGQGKTSTISSDFAGWMSHGDGKLVLDGRTRVKTGNAVFLLKDGNVDITVKGDSTLEPANGVLLQMIDNDDMLVGLQQDSQVAIHFNTVFNEPAGYPGIDYETAAPSTDKRQQVSLTLEDTKLTGDIFNATGYAGGQPGDHLNITLNKNASLTGTVSATSAIHVDEHGSQKTHIPMEEYYYLGNVANRQHFNGVNDIKVSLKSGSVWKVTSPALVSELQIEKGASILSAGGSPASISVNGKPVSPEAGHYTGVITIR
;
A
#
# COMPACT_ATOMS: atom_id res chain seq x y z
N MET A 1 6.83 34.97 -5.49
CA MET A 1 7.40 36.33 -5.65
C MET A 1 8.09 36.37 -7.01
N HIS A 2 7.63 37.25 -7.91
CA HIS A 2 8.26 37.67 -9.19
C HIS A 2 8.67 36.61 -10.24
N TYR A 3 7.77 36.31 -11.18
CA TYR A 3 8.17 36.05 -12.57
C TYR A 3 7.84 37.29 -13.41
N ALA A 4 8.90 37.87 -13.96
CA ALA A 4 8.86 39.09 -14.73
C ALA A 4 8.21 38.87 -16.11
N LEU A 5 7.28 39.77 -16.40
CA LEU A 5 6.76 40.09 -17.73
C LEU A 5 7.94 40.28 -18.71
N LYS A 6 8.04 39.42 -19.73
CA LYS A 6 8.72 39.76 -20.99
C LYS A 6 7.71 39.67 -22.12
N THR A 7 7.07 40.81 -22.37
CA THR A 7 6.50 41.21 -23.65
C THR A 7 7.58 41.06 -24.74
N ALA A 8 7.33 40.20 -25.72
CA ALA A 8 8.02 40.24 -27.01
C ALA A 8 6.98 40.53 -28.09
N LEU A 9 7.19 41.65 -28.76
CA LEU A 9 6.38 42.17 -29.86
C LEU A 9 6.23 41.15 -31.00
N THR A 10 5.00 41.09 -31.48
CA THR A 10 4.56 40.81 -32.85
C THR A 10 5.65 40.82 -33.92
N GLY A 11 6.00 39.63 -34.40
CA GLY A 11 6.53 39.39 -35.74
C GLY A 11 5.75 38.22 -36.32
N ALA A 12 4.72 38.51 -37.12
CA ALA A 12 3.96 37.50 -37.82
C ALA A 12 4.84 36.87 -38.92
N ALA A 13 5.65 35.88 -38.55
CA ALA A 13 6.17 34.92 -39.50
C ALA A 13 5.02 33.97 -39.83
N PHE A 14 4.40 34.19 -40.99
CA PHE A 14 3.60 33.16 -41.64
C PHE A 14 4.49 31.94 -41.87
N PHE A 15 4.48 30.98 -40.95
CA PHE A 15 4.86 29.61 -41.27
C PHE A 15 3.82 29.11 -42.25
N THR A 16 4.15 29.13 -43.53
CA THR A 16 3.47 28.29 -44.52
C THR A 16 3.77 26.84 -44.12
N MET A 17 2.94 26.27 -43.24
CA MET A 17 2.83 24.83 -43.09
C MET A 17 2.45 24.30 -44.47
N SER A 18 3.42 23.75 -45.19
CA SER A 18 3.11 22.84 -46.29
C SER A 18 2.48 21.61 -45.64
N CYS A 19 1.15 21.61 -45.55
CA CYS A 19 0.37 20.44 -45.17
C CYS A 19 0.47 19.42 -46.30
N ILE A 20 1.57 18.69 -46.35
CA ILE A 20 1.61 17.41 -47.06
C ILE A 20 0.93 16.42 -46.11
N ALA A 21 -0.37 16.22 -46.28
CA ALA A 21 -1.04 15.08 -45.69
C ALA A 21 -0.34 13.81 -46.22
N LEU A 22 0.06 12.90 -45.32
CA LEU A 22 0.51 11.59 -45.77
C LEU A 22 -0.68 10.90 -46.45
N GLU A 23 -0.59 10.73 -47.77
CA GLU A 23 -1.48 9.84 -48.51
C GLU A 23 -1.35 8.41 -47.98
N HIS A 24 -2.40 7.61 -48.19
CA HIS A 24 -2.73 6.34 -47.55
C HIS A 24 -1.67 5.21 -47.64
N THR A 25 -0.51 5.46 -48.27
CA THR A 25 0.56 4.49 -48.58
C THR A 25 1.94 5.17 -48.66
N ALA A 26 2.33 6.00 -47.69
CA ALA A 26 3.75 6.36 -47.60
C ALA A 26 4.54 5.12 -47.13
N ASP A 27 5.35 4.52 -48.00
CA ASP A 27 6.18 3.36 -47.61
C ASP A 27 7.13 3.69 -46.45
N SER A 28 7.58 4.95 -46.35
CA SER A 28 8.47 5.38 -45.27
C SER A 28 8.19 6.80 -44.82
N LEU A 29 8.35 7.06 -43.53
CA LEU A 29 8.31 8.39 -42.93
C LEU A 29 9.59 8.67 -42.16
N VAL A 30 10.16 9.86 -42.33
CA VAL A 30 11.28 10.36 -41.53
C VAL A 30 10.82 11.64 -40.82
N LEU A 31 11.00 11.66 -39.51
CA LEU A 31 10.74 12.81 -38.63
C LEU A 31 12.08 13.39 -38.20
N LYS A 32 12.37 14.61 -38.63
CA LYS A 32 13.63 15.29 -38.32
C LYS A 32 13.54 16.02 -36.98
N ALA A 33 14.69 16.34 -36.40
CA ALA A 33 14.77 17.13 -35.17
C ALA A 33 14.04 18.47 -35.35
N GLY A 34 13.18 18.83 -34.39
CA GLY A 34 12.37 20.05 -34.43
C GLY A 34 11.27 20.07 -35.51
N GLU A 35 11.06 18.97 -36.24
CA GLU A 35 10.01 18.85 -37.24
C GLU A 35 8.73 18.32 -36.60
N VAL A 36 7.62 19.04 -36.80
CA VAL A 36 6.27 18.56 -36.47
C VAL A 36 5.58 18.16 -37.76
N LYS A 37 5.35 16.86 -37.95
CA LYS A 37 4.52 16.35 -39.06
C LYS A 37 3.16 15.90 -38.55
N PRO A 38 2.06 16.56 -38.95
CA PRO A 38 0.74 16.13 -38.54
C PRO A 38 0.32 14.84 -39.27
N VAL A 39 -0.09 13.82 -38.51
CA VAL A 39 -0.66 12.57 -39.03
C VAL A 39 -2.18 12.61 -38.85
N PHE A 40 -2.93 12.91 -39.92
CA PHE A 40 -4.36 13.22 -39.83
C PHE A 40 -5.31 12.01 -39.78
N GLN A 41 -4.81 10.82 -40.08
CA GLN A 41 -5.58 9.58 -40.11
C GLN A 41 -4.68 8.40 -39.76
N ASN A 42 -5.30 7.25 -39.48
CA ASN A 42 -4.53 6.03 -39.24
C ASN A 42 -3.64 5.75 -40.45
N THR A 43 -2.36 5.50 -40.22
CA THR A 43 -1.35 5.41 -41.28
C THR A 43 -0.47 4.20 -41.06
N ARG A 44 -0.29 3.37 -42.09
CA ARG A 44 0.65 2.25 -42.09
C ARG A 44 1.90 2.63 -42.86
N LEU A 45 3.07 2.29 -42.32
CA LEU A 45 4.38 2.60 -42.86
C LEU A 45 5.25 1.34 -42.85
N SER A 46 5.94 1.06 -43.94
CA SER A 46 6.96 0.00 -43.95
C SER A 46 8.15 0.38 -43.09
N THR A 47 8.48 1.67 -42.98
CA THR A 47 9.55 2.19 -42.10
C THR A 47 9.23 3.57 -41.53
N LEU A 48 9.49 3.77 -40.23
CA LEU A 48 9.46 5.08 -39.57
C LEU A 48 10.82 5.36 -38.94
N THR A 49 11.45 6.48 -39.29
CA THR A 49 12.67 6.97 -38.62
C THR A 49 12.34 8.22 -37.82
N ILE A 50 12.61 8.19 -36.52
CA ILE A 50 12.44 9.29 -35.58
C ILE A 50 13.82 9.79 -35.19
N ALA A 51 14.17 11.04 -35.55
CA ALA A 51 15.43 11.64 -35.13
C ALA A 51 15.37 12.09 -33.64
N PRO A 52 16.52 12.19 -32.95
CA PRO A 52 16.58 12.82 -31.63
C PRO A 52 15.96 14.23 -31.64
N GLY A 53 15.08 14.52 -30.68
CA GLY A 53 14.37 15.81 -30.59
C GLY A 53 13.29 16.03 -31.66
N ALA A 54 12.87 14.99 -32.39
CA ALA A 54 11.66 15.04 -33.20
C ALA A 54 10.42 14.89 -32.29
N GLU A 55 9.39 15.68 -32.54
CA GLU A 55 8.10 15.60 -31.82
C GLU A 55 6.99 15.26 -32.81
N ASN A 56 6.31 14.14 -32.57
CA ASN A 56 5.07 13.81 -33.29
C ASN A 56 3.90 14.51 -32.61
N ILE A 57 3.43 15.60 -33.20
CA ILE A 57 2.27 16.33 -32.69
C ILE A 57 1.17 16.31 -33.74
N ARG A 58 0.02 15.76 -33.35
CA ARG A 58 -1.27 16.18 -33.90
C ARG A 58 -1.97 17.05 -32.86
N PRO A 59 -2.18 18.35 -33.13
CA PRO A 59 -2.94 19.21 -32.22
C PRO A 59 -4.33 18.62 -31.94
N GLY A 60 -4.71 18.51 -30.66
CA GLY A 60 -6.04 18.09 -30.21
C GLY A 60 -6.37 16.59 -30.31
N LYS A 61 -5.44 15.72 -30.73
CA LYS A 61 -5.64 14.26 -30.82
C LYS A 61 -4.48 13.51 -30.18
N ALA A 62 -4.70 12.25 -29.82
CA ALA A 62 -3.66 11.33 -29.38
C ALA A 62 -3.16 10.52 -30.57
N VAL A 63 -1.87 10.21 -30.58
CA VAL A 63 -1.22 9.37 -31.59
C VAL A 63 -0.59 8.21 -30.84
N THR A 64 -0.90 6.98 -31.26
CA THR A 64 -0.29 5.75 -30.75
C THR A 64 0.50 5.10 -31.88
N MET A 65 1.72 4.65 -31.58
CA MET A 65 2.55 3.90 -32.52
C MET A 65 2.47 2.42 -32.17
N LEU A 66 2.18 1.60 -33.17
CA LEU A 66 2.28 0.16 -33.09
C LEU A 66 3.43 -0.31 -33.98
N VAL A 67 4.27 -1.23 -33.48
CA VAL A 67 5.34 -1.89 -34.23
C VAL A 67 5.05 -3.38 -34.27
N ASN A 68 4.75 -3.93 -35.44
CA ASN A 68 4.26 -5.32 -35.57
C ASN A 68 3.02 -5.63 -34.69
N GLY A 69 2.16 -4.65 -34.44
CA GLY A 69 0.96 -4.81 -33.59
C GLY A 69 1.18 -4.61 -32.09
N VAL A 70 2.43 -4.46 -31.63
CA VAL A 70 2.78 -4.12 -30.25
C VAL A 70 2.73 -2.62 -30.06
N GLU A 71 2.12 -2.13 -28.98
CA GLU A 71 2.16 -0.69 -28.67
C GLU A 71 3.56 -0.28 -28.22
N THR A 72 4.13 0.74 -28.86
CA THR A 72 5.54 1.12 -28.65
C THR A 72 5.67 2.62 -28.41
N ALA A 73 6.46 2.99 -27.40
CA ALA A 73 6.80 4.39 -27.16
C ALA A 73 7.49 5.03 -28.38
N MET A 74 7.05 6.23 -28.77
CA MET A 74 7.68 6.96 -29.88
C MET A 74 9.01 7.59 -29.45
N LYS A 75 10.08 6.82 -29.48
CA LYS A 75 11.45 7.26 -29.17
C LYS A 75 12.31 7.39 -30.42
N PRO A 76 13.40 8.18 -30.41
CA PRO A 76 14.35 8.22 -31.52
C PRO A 76 14.82 6.82 -31.93
N GLY A 77 14.80 6.53 -33.23
CA GLY A 77 15.07 5.19 -33.73
C GLY A 77 14.55 4.96 -35.15
N THR A 78 14.76 3.76 -35.68
CA THR A 78 14.18 3.32 -36.95
C THR A 78 13.37 2.04 -36.71
N TYR A 79 12.08 2.12 -37.04
CA TYR A 79 11.09 1.08 -36.82
C TYR A 79 10.58 0.57 -38.16
N LYS A 80 10.15 -0.69 -38.21
CA LYS A 80 9.56 -1.32 -39.39
C LYS A 80 8.15 -1.80 -39.07
N ASN A 81 7.30 -1.93 -40.10
CA ASN A 81 5.92 -2.39 -39.96
C ASN A 81 5.14 -1.58 -38.91
N VAL A 82 5.12 -0.27 -39.13
CA VAL A 82 4.57 0.70 -38.19
C VAL A 82 3.13 1.02 -38.54
N GLU A 83 2.26 1.06 -37.55
CA GLU A 83 0.92 1.63 -37.66
C GLU A 83 0.79 2.79 -36.68
N LEU A 84 0.46 3.98 -37.19
CA LEU A 84 0.14 5.15 -36.39
C LEU A 84 -1.37 5.25 -36.28
N VAL A 85 -1.90 5.08 -35.07
CA VAL A 85 -3.34 5.14 -34.78
C VAL A 85 -3.68 6.47 -34.14
N ILE A 86 -4.75 7.12 -34.62
CA ILE A 86 -5.20 8.40 -34.10
C ILE A 86 -6.52 8.25 -33.34
N THR A 87 -6.52 8.69 -32.09
CA THR A 87 -7.71 8.70 -31.23
C THR A 87 -8.02 10.11 -30.71
N SER A 88 -9.25 10.30 -30.24
CA SER A 88 -9.64 11.45 -29.44
C SER A 88 -8.87 11.47 -28.12
N ARG A 89 -8.59 12.68 -27.59
CA ARG A 89 -7.98 12.83 -26.26
C ARG A 89 -9.05 12.79 -25.18
N PHE A 90 -8.63 12.36 -23.99
CA PHE A 90 -9.37 12.63 -22.78
C PHE A 90 -9.28 14.13 -22.46
N HIS A 91 -10.43 14.73 -22.15
CA HIS A 91 -10.51 16.14 -21.73
C HIS A 91 -10.50 16.29 -20.20
N HIS A 92 -10.70 15.19 -19.50
CA HIS A 92 -10.68 15.07 -18.04
C HIS A 92 -9.99 13.75 -17.69
N SER A 93 -9.31 13.73 -16.54
CA SER A 93 -8.78 12.49 -15.96
C SER A 93 -9.95 11.63 -15.45
N PRO A 94 -10.03 10.34 -15.82
CA PRO A 94 -11.05 9.42 -15.31
C PRO A 94 -11.00 9.24 -13.79
N ALA A 95 -9.83 9.40 -13.17
CA ALA A 95 -9.62 9.38 -11.71
C ALA A 95 -9.93 10.73 -11.03
N GLY A 96 -10.61 11.66 -11.73
CA GLY A 96 -10.84 13.02 -11.23
C GLY A 96 -9.59 13.91 -11.30
N LYS A 97 -9.71 15.14 -10.78
CA LYS A 97 -8.66 16.16 -10.87
C LYS A 97 -7.49 15.79 -9.94
N THR A 98 -6.34 15.51 -10.53
CA THR A 98 -5.06 15.47 -9.83
C THR A 98 -4.33 16.80 -10.01
N ASP A 99 -3.39 17.12 -9.12
CA ASP A 99 -2.52 18.29 -9.30
C ASP A 99 -1.56 18.15 -10.48
N ARG A 100 -1.46 16.94 -11.07
CA ARG A 100 -0.73 16.64 -12.32
C ARG A 100 -1.44 17.14 -13.58
N GLY A 101 -2.74 17.47 -13.48
CA GLY A 101 -3.55 17.83 -14.64
C GLY A 101 -4.21 16.62 -15.30
N VAL A 102 -4.34 16.64 -16.63
CA VAL A 102 -4.95 15.54 -17.40
C VAL A 102 -3.85 14.79 -18.13
N ASP A 103 -3.53 13.59 -17.64
CA ASP A 103 -2.59 12.68 -18.30
C ASP A 103 -3.10 12.31 -19.71
N ASN A 104 -2.19 11.99 -20.62
CA ASN A 104 -2.52 11.67 -22.01
C ASN A 104 -2.93 10.19 -22.16
N PHE A 105 -4.04 9.80 -21.51
CA PHE A 105 -4.56 8.44 -21.53
C PHE A 105 -4.75 7.92 -22.97
N ARG A 106 -4.23 6.72 -23.20
CA ARG A 106 -4.37 5.92 -24.43
C ARG A 106 -4.63 4.49 -23.97
N THR A 107 -5.62 3.83 -24.56
CA THR A 107 -6.00 2.46 -24.16
C THR A 107 -6.28 1.58 -25.37
N ALA A 108 -6.02 0.28 -25.27
CA ALA A 108 -6.39 -0.64 -26.34
C ALA A 108 -7.91 -0.74 -26.46
N LEU A 109 -8.61 -0.79 -25.33
CA LEU A 109 -10.07 -0.85 -25.26
C LEU A 109 -10.62 0.08 -24.18
N LEU A 110 -11.61 0.90 -24.54
CA LEU A 110 -12.41 1.71 -23.61
C LEU A 110 -13.88 1.30 -23.71
N ILE A 111 -14.43 0.87 -22.58
CA ILE A 111 -15.86 0.58 -22.40
C ILE A 111 -16.42 1.63 -21.44
N ASN A 112 -17.56 2.23 -21.79
CA ASN A 112 -18.25 3.18 -20.92
C ASN A 112 -19.77 3.00 -21.00
N GLY A 113 -20.53 3.85 -20.30
CA GLY A 113 -22.00 3.79 -20.26
C GLY A 113 -22.72 3.80 -21.62
N ASP A 114 -22.06 4.26 -22.69
CA ASP A 114 -22.57 4.23 -24.07
C ASP A 114 -22.12 2.98 -24.87
N GLY A 115 -21.42 2.05 -24.22
CA GLY A 115 -20.79 0.86 -24.81
C GLY A 115 -19.32 1.07 -25.16
N MET A 116 -18.86 0.43 -26.25
CA MET A 116 -17.47 0.52 -26.70
C MET A 116 -17.14 1.88 -27.34
N ASP A 117 -16.21 2.63 -26.76
CA ASP A 117 -15.75 3.90 -27.32
C ASP A 117 -14.62 3.70 -28.32
N THR A 118 -15.02 3.44 -29.56
CA THR A 118 -14.12 3.30 -30.71
C THR A 118 -13.30 4.56 -31.01
N SER A 119 -13.72 5.75 -30.56
CA SER A 119 -13.01 7.00 -30.85
C SER A 119 -11.79 7.21 -29.96
N ARG A 120 -11.77 6.55 -28.80
CA ARG A 120 -10.67 6.58 -27.81
C ARG A 120 -9.93 5.25 -27.67
N SER A 121 -10.43 4.17 -28.27
CA SER A 121 -9.81 2.84 -28.26
C SER A 121 -8.79 2.66 -29.40
N VAL A 122 -7.63 2.10 -29.08
CA VAL A 122 -6.58 1.65 -30.03
C VAL A 122 -6.71 0.14 -30.22
N THR A 123 -7.84 -0.28 -30.80
CA THR A 123 -8.15 -1.72 -30.96
C THR A 123 -7.14 -2.47 -31.83
N GLN A 124 -6.35 -1.77 -32.64
CA GLN A 124 -5.25 -2.36 -33.42
C GLN A 124 -4.11 -2.92 -32.54
N ALA A 125 -4.04 -2.54 -31.25
CA ALA A 125 -3.11 -3.13 -30.29
C ALA A 125 -3.56 -4.50 -29.76
N ILE A 126 -4.78 -4.94 -30.10
CA ILE A 126 -5.31 -6.26 -29.74
C ILE A 126 -4.92 -7.25 -30.84
N SER A 127 -3.95 -8.12 -30.54
CA SER A 127 -3.35 -9.03 -31.53
C SER A 127 -4.11 -10.35 -31.69
N ALA A 128 -4.91 -10.74 -30.70
CA ALA A 128 -5.73 -11.94 -30.70
C ALA A 128 -6.96 -11.76 -29.80
N GLY A 129 -7.90 -12.70 -29.91
CA GLY A 129 -9.12 -12.74 -29.11
C GLY A 129 -10.33 -12.07 -29.75
N SER A 130 -11.41 -11.98 -28.99
CA SER A 130 -12.65 -11.34 -29.38
C SER A 130 -13.14 -10.42 -28.28
N TYR A 131 -13.78 -9.32 -28.66
CA TYR A 131 -14.36 -8.36 -27.73
C TYR A 131 -15.59 -7.71 -28.36
N ASP A 132 -16.51 -7.30 -27.48
CA ASP A 132 -17.66 -6.48 -27.79
C ASP A 132 -17.92 -5.47 -26.66
N ALA A 133 -19.14 -4.93 -26.58
CA ALA A 133 -19.51 -3.94 -25.56
C ALA A 133 -19.75 -4.54 -24.17
N GLU A 134 -19.89 -5.86 -24.04
CA GLU A 134 -20.22 -6.56 -22.78
C GLU A 134 -19.07 -7.44 -22.27
N SER A 135 -18.25 -7.98 -23.19
CA SER A 135 -17.18 -8.89 -22.82
C SER A 135 -15.97 -8.90 -23.74
N ALA A 136 -14.87 -9.44 -23.24
CA ALA A 136 -13.69 -9.82 -23.98
C ALA A 136 -13.19 -11.21 -23.59
N SER A 137 -12.69 -11.97 -24.56
CA SER A 137 -12.18 -13.32 -24.36
C SER A 137 -10.96 -13.58 -25.22
N GLY A 138 -9.92 -14.20 -24.64
CA GLY A 138 -8.75 -14.60 -25.41
C GLY A 138 -7.86 -13.44 -25.85
N LEU A 139 -7.97 -12.26 -25.22
CA LEU A 139 -7.24 -11.07 -25.68
C LEU A 139 -5.73 -11.25 -25.47
N VAL A 140 -4.94 -10.82 -26.45
CA VAL A 140 -3.49 -10.70 -26.30
C VAL A 140 -3.10 -9.26 -26.62
N ILE A 141 -2.56 -8.55 -25.62
CA ILE A 141 -2.17 -7.15 -25.73
C ILE A 141 -0.75 -6.98 -25.19
N GLU A 142 0.11 -6.38 -25.99
CA GLU A 142 1.51 -6.10 -25.65
C GLU A 142 1.80 -4.61 -25.74
N SER A 143 2.58 -4.07 -24.79
CA SER A 143 2.92 -2.65 -24.74
C SER A 143 4.28 -2.38 -24.11
N ASP A 144 5.10 -1.60 -24.81
CA ASP A 144 6.44 -1.18 -24.40
C ASP A 144 6.49 0.23 -23.78
N SER A 145 5.37 0.96 -23.76
CA SER A 145 5.31 2.30 -23.19
C SER A 145 4.84 2.29 -21.73
N GLY A 146 5.28 3.27 -20.94
CA GLY A 146 4.86 3.42 -19.54
C GLY A 146 3.42 3.93 -19.36
N ASN A 147 2.80 4.44 -20.42
CA ASN A 147 1.56 5.23 -20.38
C ASN A 147 0.42 4.70 -21.25
N PHE A 148 0.48 3.44 -21.65
CA PHE A 148 -0.60 2.81 -22.38
C PHE A 148 -1.37 1.85 -21.48
N ASN A 149 -2.68 2.06 -21.44
CA ASN A 149 -3.62 1.22 -20.72
C ASN A 149 -4.08 0.05 -21.59
N GLY A 150 -4.40 -1.07 -20.95
CA GLY A 150 -4.95 -2.22 -21.66
C GLY A 150 -6.45 -2.10 -21.87
N ILE A 151 -7.22 -2.32 -20.81
CA ILE A 151 -8.68 -2.14 -20.79
C ILE A 151 -9.04 -1.09 -19.76
N MET A 152 -9.82 -0.10 -20.19
CA MET A 152 -10.45 0.89 -19.32
C MET A 152 -11.96 0.69 -19.32
N ALA A 153 -12.57 0.58 -18.14
CA ALA A 153 -14.01 0.55 -17.92
C ALA A 153 -14.41 1.78 -17.10
N ASP A 154 -15.37 2.58 -17.57
CA ASP A 154 -15.71 3.88 -16.94
C ASP A 154 -17.22 4.16 -16.95
N GLY A 155 -17.80 4.35 -15.77
CA GLY A 155 -19.23 4.59 -15.58
C GLY A 155 -20.00 3.34 -15.17
N ASP A 156 -21.33 3.46 -15.03
CA ASP A 156 -22.23 2.38 -14.60
C ASP A 156 -22.39 1.29 -15.68
N ILE A 157 -21.37 0.43 -15.80
CA ILE A 157 -21.30 -0.68 -16.75
C ILE A 157 -20.78 -1.93 -16.08
N GLU A 158 -21.16 -3.08 -16.61
CA GLU A 158 -20.58 -4.37 -16.26
C GLU A 158 -19.81 -4.93 -17.47
N TYR A 159 -18.54 -5.31 -17.27
CA TYR A 159 -17.68 -5.84 -18.32
C TYR A 159 -16.92 -7.07 -17.83
N HIS A 160 -16.89 -8.12 -18.66
CA HIS A 160 -16.26 -9.39 -18.34
C HIS A 160 -15.08 -9.69 -19.25
N VAL A 161 -13.94 -10.04 -18.67
CA VAL A 161 -12.73 -10.41 -19.40
C VAL A 161 -12.33 -11.82 -18.98
N SER A 162 -12.02 -12.67 -19.95
CA SER A 162 -11.61 -14.06 -19.71
C SER A 162 -10.45 -14.48 -20.59
N ASN A 163 -9.60 -15.39 -20.08
CA ASN A 163 -8.52 -16.02 -20.83
C ASN A 163 -7.61 -15.01 -21.56
N ALA A 164 -7.25 -13.92 -20.91
CA ALA A 164 -6.50 -12.84 -21.53
C ALA A 164 -5.03 -12.82 -21.09
N VAL A 165 -4.16 -12.37 -21.98
CA VAL A 165 -2.71 -12.25 -21.78
C VAL A 165 -2.28 -10.81 -22.03
N PHE A 166 -1.72 -10.17 -21.02
CA PHE A 166 -1.22 -8.81 -21.09
C PHE A 166 0.28 -8.80 -20.78
N LYS A 167 1.10 -8.31 -21.72
CA LYS A 167 2.57 -8.21 -21.55
C LYS A 167 3.03 -6.77 -21.74
N PHE A 168 3.13 -6.07 -20.62
CA PHE A 168 3.25 -4.63 -20.54
C PHE A 168 4.65 -4.30 -20.04
N SER A 169 5.65 -4.39 -20.91
CA SER A 169 7.07 -4.29 -20.53
C SER A 169 7.69 -2.95 -20.94
N SER A 170 7.81 -2.00 -20.01
CA SER A 170 8.37 -0.67 -20.32
C SER A 170 9.67 -0.37 -19.59
N ASP A 171 10.53 0.44 -20.22
CA ASP A 171 11.68 1.09 -19.60
C ASP A 171 11.31 2.44 -18.95
N SER A 172 10.03 2.62 -18.59
CA SER A 172 9.54 3.84 -17.96
C SER A 172 10.23 4.07 -16.63
N ASN A 173 10.68 5.31 -16.42
CA ASN A 173 11.38 5.75 -15.22
C ASN A 173 10.49 6.52 -14.23
N GLY A 174 9.19 6.64 -14.52
CA GLY A 174 8.20 7.30 -13.66
C GLY A 174 7.76 8.70 -14.10
N LEU A 175 8.40 9.29 -15.12
CA LEU A 175 8.01 10.64 -15.59
C LEU A 175 6.67 10.65 -16.35
N ASP A 176 6.27 9.52 -16.93
CA ASP A 176 5.08 9.38 -17.78
C ASP A 176 4.29 8.11 -17.37
N SER A 177 4.06 7.95 -16.07
CA SER A 177 3.18 6.94 -15.48
C SER A 177 2.61 7.47 -14.16
N SER A 178 1.49 6.90 -13.71
CA SER A 178 0.93 7.25 -12.39
C SER A 178 0.01 6.15 -11.88
N ASP A 179 0.36 5.60 -10.72
CA ASP A 179 -0.44 4.65 -9.96
C ASP A 179 -1.55 5.30 -9.11
N PHE A 180 -1.60 6.63 -9.07
CA PHE A 180 -2.69 7.39 -8.45
C PHE A 180 -3.86 7.67 -9.39
N SER A 181 -3.65 7.58 -10.71
CA SER A 181 -4.71 7.76 -11.72
C SER A 181 -4.96 6.51 -12.57
N GLY A 182 -4.19 5.45 -12.36
CA GLY A 182 -4.22 4.24 -13.18
C GLY A 182 -3.62 4.46 -14.57
N TYR A 183 -2.83 5.51 -14.77
CA TYR A 183 -2.24 5.86 -16.05
C TYR A 183 -1.13 4.86 -16.43
N GLY A 184 -1.38 4.09 -17.49
CA GLY A 184 -0.52 2.98 -17.92
C GLY A 184 -0.88 1.60 -17.37
N ALA A 185 -1.94 1.49 -16.55
CA ALA A 185 -2.37 0.22 -15.97
C ALA A 185 -2.89 -0.79 -17.02
N ALA A 186 -2.62 -2.08 -16.83
CA ALA A 186 -3.17 -3.12 -17.71
C ALA A 186 -4.71 -3.14 -17.67
N PHE A 187 -5.29 -3.08 -16.47
CA PHE A 187 -6.73 -2.92 -16.25
C PHE A 187 -7.02 -1.72 -15.37
N ALA A 188 -8.02 -0.93 -15.75
CA ALA A 188 -8.49 0.18 -14.93
C ALA A 188 -10.02 0.30 -14.96
N ALA A 189 -10.65 0.35 -13.79
CA ALA A 189 -12.08 0.56 -13.62
C ALA A 189 -12.35 1.87 -12.88
N TYR A 190 -13.29 2.66 -13.38
CA TYR A 190 -13.58 4.01 -12.91
C TYR A 190 -15.08 4.24 -12.70
N ASN A 191 -15.42 5.09 -11.74
CA ASN A 191 -16.70 5.80 -11.64
C ASN A 191 -17.94 4.89 -11.67
N GLY A 192 -17.94 3.80 -10.92
CA GLY A 192 -19.06 2.85 -10.83
C GLY A 192 -18.96 1.63 -11.75
N ALA A 193 -17.88 1.52 -12.55
CA ALA A 193 -17.69 0.38 -13.43
C ALA A 193 -17.48 -0.91 -12.64
N LYS A 194 -18.17 -1.97 -13.04
CA LYS A 194 -18.01 -3.33 -12.54
C LYS A 194 -17.23 -4.17 -13.54
N LEU A 195 -15.99 -4.52 -13.19
CA LEU A 195 -15.08 -5.27 -14.05
C LEU A 195 -14.76 -6.63 -13.44
N THR A 196 -15.02 -7.70 -14.19
CA THR A 196 -14.63 -9.07 -13.82
C THR A 196 -13.54 -9.58 -14.74
N VAL A 197 -12.42 -10.06 -14.20
CA VAL A 197 -11.31 -10.64 -14.95
C VAL A 197 -11.06 -12.07 -14.47
N THR A 198 -11.06 -13.03 -15.39
CA THR A 198 -10.96 -14.47 -15.10
C THR A 198 -9.92 -15.16 -15.96
N ASP A 199 -9.30 -16.22 -15.44
CA ASP A 199 -8.38 -17.11 -16.19
C ASP A 199 -7.29 -16.35 -16.97
N SER A 200 -6.76 -15.25 -16.42
CA SER A 200 -5.89 -14.32 -17.17
C SER A 200 -4.47 -14.24 -16.60
N GLU A 201 -3.52 -13.93 -17.48
CA GLU A 201 -2.08 -13.76 -17.18
C GLU A 201 -1.66 -12.31 -17.49
N ILE A 202 -1.13 -11.61 -16.50
CA ILE A 202 -0.76 -10.20 -16.61
C ILE A 202 0.68 -9.98 -16.14
N GLU A 203 1.57 -9.59 -17.04
CA GLU A 203 2.95 -9.22 -16.74
C GLU A 203 3.14 -7.72 -16.99
N VAL A 204 3.58 -6.97 -15.98
CA VAL A 204 3.79 -5.53 -16.07
C VAL A 204 5.20 -5.17 -15.60
N SER A 205 5.88 -4.28 -16.33
CA SER A 205 7.11 -3.65 -15.87
C SER A 205 7.18 -2.18 -16.28
N GLY A 206 7.99 -1.42 -15.54
CA GLY A 206 8.06 0.03 -15.55
C GLY A 206 7.67 0.62 -14.21
N VAL A 207 8.28 1.76 -13.88
CA VAL A 207 8.02 2.50 -12.65
C VAL A 207 6.54 2.95 -12.58
N ALA A 208 5.89 2.76 -11.43
CA ALA A 208 4.53 3.23 -11.12
C ALA A 208 3.45 2.78 -12.13
N ARG A 209 3.64 1.59 -12.73
CA ARG A 209 2.68 0.96 -13.64
C ARG A 209 1.97 -0.19 -12.92
N LEU A 210 0.64 -0.22 -12.98
CA LEU A 210 -0.18 -1.16 -12.23
C LEU A 210 -0.66 -2.33 -13.11
N ALA A 211 -0.89 -3.50 -12.50
CA ALA A 211 -1.72 -4.53 -13.12
C ALA A 211 -3.19 -4.10 -13.10
N PHE A 212 -3.68 -3.65 -11.94
CA PHE A 212 -5.08 -3.23 -11.76
C PHE A 212 -5.21 -1.91 -11.01
N TYR A 213 -6.13 -1.07 -11.47
CA TYR A 213 -6.50 0.18 -10.82
C TYR A 213 -8.03 0.28 -10.68
N ALA A 214 -8.52 0.64 -9.50
CA ALA A 214 -9.94 0.86 -9.24
C ALA A 214 -10.16 2.25 -8.64
N PHE A 215 -11.14 2.99 -9.15
CA PHE A 215 -11.42 4.35 -8.67
C PHE A 215 -12.91 4.71 -8.62
N GLY A 216 -13.30 5.46 -7.59
CA GLY A 216 -14.53 6.26 -7.58
C GLY A 216 -15.81 5.44 -7.56
N GLY A 217 -15.86 4.38 -6.74
CA GLY A 217 -17.01 3.49 -6.64
C GLY A 217 -17.02 2.37 -7.68
N ALA A 218 -15.94 2.19 -8.43
CA ALA A 218 -15.76 1.02 -9.27
C ALA A 218 -15.61 -0.26 -8.44
N ASP A 219 -15.98 -1.38 -9.04
CA ASP A 219 -15.91 -2.71 -8.44
C ASP A 219 -15.09 -3.64 -9.35
N ILE A 220 -13.99 -4.19 -8.83
CA ILE A 220 -13.18 -5.18 -9.56
C ILE A 220 -13.28 -6.55 -8.89
N LEU A 221 -13.50 -7.60 -9.69
CA LEU A 221 -13.29 -8.99 -9.33
C LEU A 221 -12.21 -9.60 -10.22
N ILE A 222 -11.19 -10.21 -9.61
CA ILE A 222 -10.19 -11.02 -10.29
C ILE A 222 -10.28 -12.44 -9.75
N GLU A 223 -10.45 -13.41 -10.64
CA GLU A 223 -10.61 -14.81 -10.27
C GLU A 223 -9.73 -15.74 -11.11
N ASP A 224 -9.15 -16.77 -10.49
CA ASP A 224 -8.38 -17.83 -11.17
C ASP A 224 -7.29 -17.29 -12.13
N SER A 225 -6.65 -16.19 -11.75
CA SER A 225 -5.70 -15.46 -12.60
C SER A 225 -4.33 -15.36 -11.96
N GLU A 226 -3.36 -14.82 -12.70
CA GLU A 226 -2.10 -14.40 -12.12
C GLU A 226 -1.60 -13.06 -12.68
N PHE A 227 -0.90 -12.30 -11.83
CA PHE A 227 -0.20 -11.11 -12.28
C PHE A 227 1.14 -10.91 -11.57
N SER A 228 2.09 -10.33 -12.29
CA SER A 228 3.38 -9.88 -11.79
C SER A 228 3.65 -8.43 -12.21
N VAL A 229 4.23 -7.64 -11.30
CA VAL A 229 4.63 -6.26 -11.57
C VAL A 229 6.09 -6.04 -11.15
N ASP A 230 7.02 -5.89 -12.08
CA ASP A 230 8.46 -5.87 -11.79
C ASP A 230 9.08 -4.47 -11.61
N GLY A 231 8.28 -3.40 -11.74
CA GLY A 231 8.76 -2.03 -11.57
C GLY A 231 9.83 -1.64 -12.59
N GLY A 232 10.66 -0.66 -12.27
CA GLY A 232 11.73 -0.17 -13.15
C GLY A 232 12.72 0.75 -12.45
N LYS A 233 13.66 1.29 -13.22
CA LYS A 233 14.66 2.24 -12.71
C LYS A 233 14.07 3.65 -12.66
N LEU A 234 14.05 4.25 -11.47
CA LEU A 234 13.64 5.64 -11.27
C LEU A 234 14.49 6.62 -12.10
N TYR A 235 13.90 7.76 -12.46
CA TYR A 235 14.64 8.84 -13.11
C TYR A 235 15.74 9.39 -12.20
N GLU A 236 16.79 9.95 -12.81
CA GLU A 236 17.93 10.52 -12.08
C GLU A 236 17.45 11.66 -11.17
N ASP A 237 18.00 11.72 -9.96
CA ASP A 237 17.65 12.72 -8.94
C ASP A 237 16.18 12.70 -8.48
N TYR A 238 15.49 11.55 -8.56
CA TYR A 238 14.14 11.40 -8.01
C TYR A 238 14.10 11.86 -6.53
N PRO A 239 13.32 12.90 -6.20
CA PRO A 239 13.16 13.34 -4.82
C PRO A 239 12.17 12.40 -4.11
N ASN A 240 12.67 11.53 -3.22
CA ASN A 240 11.79 10.65 -2.46
C ASN A 240 10.73 11.47 -1.70
N SER A 241 9.45 11.22 -2.01
CA SER A 241 8.37 12.16 -1.74
C SER A 241 7.06 11.44 -1.47
N ALA A 242 6.18 12.10 -0.70
CA ALA A 242 4.78 11.71 -0.49
C ALA A 242 3.80 12.63 -1.26
N ASP A 243 4.31 13.47 -2.17
CA ASP A 243 3.49 14.32 -3.03
C ASP A 243 2.92 13.49 -4.18
N PHE A 244 1.61 13.27 -4.19
CA PHE A 244 0.93 12.46 -5.22
C PHE A 244 1.08 13.01 -6.64
N SER A 245 1.53 14.25 -6.81
CA SER A 245 1.85 14.79 -8.13
C SER A 245 3.17 14.26 -8.68
N ALA A 246 4.10 13.78 -7.83
CA ALA A 246 5.45 13.35 -8.21
C ALA A 246 5.83 11.94 -7.70
N MET A 247 5.07 11.38 -6.76
CA MET A 247 5.37 10.11 -6.10
C MET A 247 5.27 8.93 -7.06
N VAL A 248 6.40 8.23 -7.26
CA VAL A 248 6.52 7.05 -8.13
C VAL A 248 7.37 5.94 -7.49
N ALA A 249 7.67 6.11 -6.20
CA ALA A 249 8.32 5.15 -5.31
C ALA A 249 7.75 5.37 -3.89
N PRO A 250 7.82 4.39 -2.97
CA PRO A 250 7.36 4.61 -1.61
C PRO A 250 8.26 5.61 -0.87
N PRO A 251 7.72 6.33 0.13
CA PRO A 251 8.53 7.04 1.11
C PRO A 251 9.52 6.09 1.80
N TRP A 252 10.82 6.39 1.71
CA TRP A 252 11.86 5.53 2.29
C TRP A 252 11.75 5.43 3.81
N VAL A 253 11.19 6.48 4.42
CA VAL A 253 11.00 6.62 5.86
C VAL A 253 10.12 5.52 6.46
N LEU A 254 9.25 4.89 5.65
CA LEU A 254 8.45 3.74 6.08
C LEU A 254 9.32 2.47 6.30
N GLY A 255 10.62 2.51 6.01
CA GLY A 255 11.50 1.35 6.03
C GLY A 255 11.34 0.45 4.80
N ILE A 256 10.87 1.00 3.68
CA ILE A 256 10.69 0.27 2.41
C ILE A 256 11.25 1.05 1.22
N THR A 257 11.52 0.33 0.12
CA THR A 257 11.87 0.92 -1.18
C THR A 257 11.11 0.21 -2.30
N GLY A 258 11.30 0.66 -3.54
CA GLY A 258 10.79 0.01 -4.74
C GLY A 258 10.18 0.97 -5.75
N SER A 259 9.65 0.42 -6.83
CA SER A 259 8.96 1.18 -7.87
C SER A 259 7.78 0.43 -8.50
N ALA A 260 7.47 -0.78 -7.99
CA ALA A 260 6.32 -1.56 -8.43
C ALA A 260 5.21 -1.51 -7.38
N ARG A 261 4.05 -1.03 -7.78
CA ARG A 261 2.82 -1.22 -7.01
C ARG A 261 1.93 -2.15 -7.82
N GLY A 262 1.57 -3.31 -7.27
CA GLY A 262 0.83 -4.33 -8.01
C GLY A 262 -0.55 -3.84 -8.41
N THR A 263 -1.28 -3.30 -7.43
CA THR A 263 -2.59 -2.70 -7.61
C THR A 263 -2.73 -1.40 -6.82
N ASN A 264 -3.69 -0.57 -7.19
CA ASN A 264 -4.15 0.51 -6.33
C ASN A 264 -5.67 0.68 -6.40
N MET A 265 -6.32 0.78 -5.24
CA MET A 265 -7.73 1.07 -5.10
C MET A 265 -7.93 2.41 -4.39
N MET A 266 -8.63 3.32 -5.04
CA MET A 266 -8.83 4.70 -4.57
C MET A 266 -10.27 5.16 -4.78
N GLY A 267 -10.60 6.34 -4.26
CA GLY A 267 -11.92 6.94 -4.38
C GLY A 267 -12.96 6.32 -3.45
N ASN A 268 -14.00 7.08 -3.12
CA ASN A 268 -14.99 6.62 -2.16
C ASN A 268 -15.79 5.44 -2.70
N LYS A 269 -16.14 4.49 -1.82
CA LYS A 269 -17.05 3.36 -2.10
C LYS A 269 -16.53 2.31 -3.09
N THR A 270 -15.27 2.40 -3.50
CA THR A 270 -14.64 1.46 -4.42
C THR A 270 -14.44 0.09 -3.79
N THR A 271 -14.60 -0.99 -4.57
CA THR A 271 -14.31 -2.35 -4.11
C THR A 271 -13.30 -3.07 -4.99
N PHE A 272 -12.52 -3.95 -4.36
CA PHE A 272 -11.54 -4.80 -5.04
C PHE A 272 -11.57 -6.21 -4.44
N THR A 273 -11.90 -7.20 -5.25
CA THR A 273 -12.05 -8.59 -4.84
C THR A 273 -11.10 -9.48 -5.63
N MET A 274 -10.34 -10.33 -4.94
CA MET A 274 -9.40 -11.26 -5.56
C MET A 274 -9.60 -12.68 -5.04
N VAL A 275 -9.72 -13.66 -5.94
CA VAL A 275 -10.12 -15.02 -5.61
C VAL A 275 -9.25 -16.04 -6.37
N ARG A 276 -8.56 -16.94 -5.64
CA ARG A 276 -7.69 -17.99 -6.23
C ARG A 276 -6.65 -17.44 -7.22
N THR A 277 -6.14 -16.24 -6.94
CA THR A 277 -5.20 -15.53 -7.81
C THR A 277 -3.79 -15.53 -7.21
N ARG A 278 -2.77 -15.57 -8.08
CA ARG A 278 -1.38 -15.34 -7.70
C ARG A 278 -0.97 -13.91 -8.06
N ALA A 279 -0.54 -13.14 -7.07
CA ALA A 279 -0.16 -11.74 -7.22
C ALA A 279 1.29 -11.52 -6.76
N GLU A 280 2.11 -10.95 -7.64
CA GLU A 280 3.50 -10.60 -7.35
C GLU A 280 3.80 -9.14 -7.68
N ALA A 281 4.62 -8.50 -6.85
CA ALA A 281 5.15 -7.16 -7.12
C ALA A 281 6.60 -7.04 -6.65
N ALA A 282 7.47 -6.47 -7.48
CA ALA A 282 8.87 -6.26 -7.20
C ALA A 282 9.09 -4.98 -6.40
N ASN A 283 9.32 -5.18 -5.11
CA ASN A 283 9.47 -4.12 -4.13
C ASN A 283 8.21 -3.22 -4.00
N TRP A 284 8.17 -2.34 -3.00
CA TRP A 284 7.04 -1.46 -2.65
C TRP A 284 5.73 -2.13 -2.19
N GLY A 285 4.88 -2.68 -3.06
CA GLY A 285 3.54 -3.13 -2.62
C GLY A 285 2.79 -4.07 -3.55
N VAL A 286 2.22 -5.18 -3.05
CA VAL A 286 1.39 -6.08 -3.88
C VAL A 286 -0.03 -5.54 -4.06
N LEU A 287 -0.75 -5.31 -2.95
CA LEU A 287 -2.09 -4.71 -2.97
C LEU A 287 -2.11 -3.40 -2.17
N SER A 288 -2.68 -2.34 -2.74
CA SER A 288 -2.76 -1.05 -2.05
C SER A 288 -4.16 -0.47 -2.08
N THR A 289 -4.55 0.15 -0.98
CA THR A 289 -5.62 1.16 -0.93
C THR A 289 -5.01 2.52 -0.65
N ASP A 290 -5.58 3.57 -1.22
CA ASP A 290 -5.07 4.93 -1.04
C ASP A 290 -6.22 5.91 -0.77
N LEU A 291 -6.08 7.19 -1.11
CA LEU A 291 -7.10 8.21 -0.86
C LEU A 291 -8.52 7.75 -1.23
N GLY A 292 -9.36 7.63 -0.21
CA GLY A 292 -10.75 7.24 -0.32
C GLY A 292 -11.34 7.03 1.06
N ALA A 293 -12.63 6.69 1.09
CA ALA A 293 -13.33 6.31 2.30
C ALA A 293 -14.45 5.32 1.93
N ALA A 294 -14.85 4.50 2.90
CA ALA A 294 -15.84 3.45 2.67
C ALA A 294 -15.41 2.49 1.54
N MET A 295 -14.13 2.18 1.44
CA MET A 295 -13.61 1.23 0.47
C MET A 295 -13.59 -0.18 1.05
N LEU A 296 -13.70 -1.21 0.20
CA LEU A 296 -13.71 -2.61 0.61
C LEU A 296 -12.78 -3.46 -0.25
N LEU A 297 -11.78 -4.07 0.37
CA LEU A 297 -10.89 -5.04 -0.27
C LEU A 297 -11.14 -6.44 0.29
N THR A 298 -11.31 -7.44 -0.58
CA THR A 298 -11.50 -8.84 -0.16
C THR A 298 -10.59 -9.77 -0.94
N VAL A 299 -9.88 -10.66 -0.24
CA VAL A 299 -8.99 -11.65 -0.83
C VAL A 299 -9.35 -13.04 -0.32
N VAL A 300 -9.54 -14.00 -1.22
CA VAL A 300 -9.90 -15.38 -0.92
C VAL A 300 -8.95 -16.34 -1.62
N ASP A 301 -8.35 -17.27 -0.87
CA ASP A 301 -7.51 -18.38 -1.36
C ASP A 301 -6.38 -17.99 -2.34
N SER A 302 -5.89 -16.77 -2.21
CA SER A 302 -4.90 -16.16 -3.11
C SER A 302 -3.54 -16.01 -2.44
N SER A 303 -2.48 -15.84 -3.23
CA SER A 303 -1.11 -15.61 -2.74
C SER A 303 -0.61 -14.23 -3.13
N LEU A 304 -0.06 -13.48 -2.16
CA LEU A 304 0.59 -12.18 -2.34
C LEU A 304 2.08 -12.36 -2.06
N THR A 305 2.95 -12.09 -3.03
CA THR A 305 4.40 -12.24 -2.84
C THR A 305 5.15 -10.99 -3.30
N LEU A 306 5.99 -10.46 -2.41
CA LEU A 306 6.97 -9.44 -2.78
C LEU A 306 8.22 -10.09 -3.38
N THR A 307 8.53 -9.70 -4.61
CA THR A 307 9.75 -10.05 -5.33
C THR A 307 10.72 -8.87 -5.32
N GLY A 308 11.86 -8.99 -5.99
CA GLY A 308 12.82 -7.90 -6.14
C GLY A 308 13.94 -7.87 -5.10
N GLU A 309 14.44 -6.68 -4.79
CA GLU A 309 15.64 -6.46 -4.00
C GLU A 309 15.48 -6.86 -2.53
N LYS A 310 16.48 -7.58 -2.03
CA LYS A 310 16.59 -8.12 -0.66
C LYS A 310 17.47 -7.21 0.18
N THR A 311 17.28 -7.23 1.50
CA THR A 311 18.06 -6.45 2.46
C THR A 311 18.63 -7.36 3.55
N PRO A 312 19.56 -6.88 4.40
CA PRO A 312 20.03 -7.62 5.57
C PRO A 312 18.90 -8.10 6.50
N LEU A 313 17.80 -7.35 6.61
CA LEU A 313 16.62 -7.72 7.40
C LEU A 313 15.50 -8.37 6.58
N SER A 314 15.70 -8.53 5.26
CA SER A 314 14.74 -9.11 4.31
C SER A 314 15.41 -10.11 3.36
N PRO A 315 15.95 -11.25 3.85
CA PRO A 315 16.77 -12.14 3.05
C PRO A 315 15.99 -13.08 2.11
N GLN A 316 14.69 -13.29 2.31
CA GLN A 316 13.88 -14.22 1.51
C GLN A 316 13.09 -13.50 0.43
N TYR A 317 12.40 -12.42 0.77
CA TYR A 317 11.48 -11.67 -0.09
C TYR A 317 11.95 -10.22 -0.31
N GLY A 318 11.33 -9.52 -1.27
CA GLY A 318 11.69 -8.14 -1.57
C GLY A 318 11.13 -7.13 -0.58
N SER A 319 11.82 -5.99 -0.41
CA SER A 319 11.38 -4.90 0.46
C SER A 319 10.04 -4.30 0.04
N GLY A 320 9.13 -4.06 1.00
CA GLY A 320 7.80 -3.51 0.71
C GLY A 320 6.74 -4.07 1.64
N TYR A 321 5.48 -3.92 1.25
CA TYR A 321 4.34 -4.53 1.94
C TYR A 321 3.53 -5.51 1.09
N GLY A 322 2.96 -6.53 1.73
CA GLY A 322 1.94 -7.36 1.09
C GLY A 322 0.67 -6.53 0.81
N THR A 323 0.21 -5.78 1.82
CA THR A 323 -1.02 -4.96 1.69
C THR A 323 -0.91 -3.60 2.38
N TYR A 324 -1.33 -2.52 1.71
CA TYR A 324 -1.55 -1.21 2.36
C TYR A 324 -3.01 -1.05 2.72
N ILE A 325 -3.31 -0.72 3.98
CA ILE A 325 -4.66 -0.68 4.55
C ILE A 325 -4.95 0.76 4.96
N LEU A 326 -5.42 1.56 3.98
CA LEU A 326 -5.72 2.98 4.14
C LEU A 326 -7.18 3.31 3.81
N GLY A 327 -7.90 3.91 4.77
CA GLY A 327 -9.27 4.41 4.59
C GLY A 327 -10.30 3.34 4.21
N SER A 328 -10.05 2.09 4.58
CA SER A 328 -10.67 0.90 3.97
C SER A 328 -10.89 -0.23 4.97
N GLU A 329 -11.83 -1.13 4.65
CA GLU A 329 -11.99 -2.43 5.29
C GLU A 329 -11.42 -3.53 4.40
N HIS A 330 -10.61 -4.41 4.99
CA HIS A 330 -9.93 -5.49 4.29
C HIS A 330 -10.27 -6.85 4.91
N PHE A 331 -10.64 -7.82 4.07
CA PHE A 331 -10.93 -9.18 4.49
C PHE A 331 -10.06 -10.20 3.75
N TYR A 332 -9.31 -11.00 4.49
CA TYR A 332 -8.38 -11.98 3.97
C TYR A 332 -8.74 -13.38 4.46
N TYR A 333 -9.12 -14.26 3.53
CA TYR A 333 -9.55 -15.62 3.84
C TYR A 333 -8.70 -16.66 3.12
N GLY A 334 -8.01 -17.51 3.88
CA GLY A 334 -7.18 -18.58 3.28
C GLY A 334 -6.00 -18.06 2.47
N VAL A 335 -5.52 -16.85 2.76
CA VAL A 335 -4.48 -16.17 1.97
C VAL A 335 -3.09 -16.67 2.31
N THR A 336 -2.16 -16.58 1.35
CA THR A 336 -0.72 -16.68 1.64
C THR A 336 -0.07 -15.33 1.39
N ILE A 337 0.56 -14.74 2.40
CA ILE A 337 1.32 -13.49 2.25
C ILE A 337 2.80 -13.78 2.51
N ASN A 338 3.63 -13.42 1.54
CA ASN A 338 5.08 -13.54 1.59
C ASN A 338 5.69 -12.15 1.36
N ALA A 339 6.18 -11.53 2.43
CA ALA A 339 6.66 -10.16 2.39
C ALA A 339 8.09 -10.03 2.92
N GLY A 340 8.84 -9.08 2.36
CA GLY A 340 10.15 -8.76 2.88
C GLY A 340 10.08 -7.89 4.13
N THR A 341 9.43 -6.73 4.03
CA THR A 341 9.37 -5.80 5.15
C THR A 341 8.12 -5.99 6.01
N TYR A 342 6.93 -5.88 5.41
CA TYR A 342 5.66 -5.96 6.15
C TYR A 342 4.64 -6.86 5.44
N ALA A 343 3.95 -7.73 6.16
CA ALA A 343 2.75 -8.38 5.62
C ALA A 343 1.67 -7.34 5.29
N GLY A 344 1.52 -6.32 6.13
CA GLY A 344 0.74 -5.14 5.80
C GLY A 344 1.11 -3.87 6.57
N ILE A 345 0.71 -2.73 6.03
CA ILE A 345 0.81 -1.43 6.71
C ILE A 345 -0.60 -0.92 6.99
N ILE A 346 -0.84 -0.49 8.22
CA ILE A 346 -2.11 0.06 8.70
C ILE A 346 -2.01 1.57 8.80
N ARG A 347 -2.96 2.27 8.17
CA ARG A 347 -3.13 3.71 8.27
C ARG A 347 -4.58 4.11 8.05
N ASP A 348 -5.36 4.25 9.12
CA ASP A 348 -6.79 4.57 9.09
C ASP A 348 -7.65 3.49 8.40
N GLY A 349 -7.40 2.21 8.71
CA GLY A 349 -8.17 1.11 8.13
C GLY A 349 -8.20 -0.18 8.96
N ASP A 350 -9.13 -1.06 8.60
CA ASP A 350 -9.45 -2.27 9.34
C ASP A 350 -9.11 -3.52 8.53
N ALA A 351 -8.54 -4.53 9.16
CA ALA A 351 -8.23 -5.80 8.52
C ALA A 351 -8.66 -7.01 9.36
N TYR A 352 -9.22 -8.01 8.67
CA TYR A 352 -9.56 -9.31 9.22
C TYR A 352 -8.85 -10.43 8.45
N TYR A 353 -8.21 -11.36 9.17
CA TYR A 353 -7.59 -12.55 8.61
C TYR A 353 -8.25 -13.80 9.19
N GLY A 354 -8.70 -14.71 8.32
CA GLY A 354 -9.33 -15.96 8.72
C GLY A 354 -9.17 -17.09 7.71
N ALA A 355 -9.83 -18.21 7.95
CA ALA A 355 -9.89 -19.31 7.00
C ALA A 355 -10.99 -19.09 5.96
N SER A 356 -10.80 -19.62 4.75
CA SER A 356 -11.80 -19.66 3.68
C SER A 356 -12.80 -20.83 3.83
N ASN A 357 -13.06 -21.28 5.06
CA ASN A 357 -14.06 -22.33 5.32
C ASN A 357 -15.43 -21.71 5.60
N PHE A 358 -16.02 -21.10 4.58
CA PHE A 358 -17.31 -20.44 4.71
C PHE A 358 -18.44 -21.46 4.87
N LYS A 359 -19.40 -21.16 5.75
CA LYS A 359 -20.61 -21.98 5.89
C LYS A 359 -21.52 -21.85 4.66
N GLU A 360 -21.57 -20.64 4.11
CA GLU A 360 -22.29 -20.27 2.90
C GLU A 360 -21.33 -19.49 1.98
N PRO A 361 -21.52 -19.50 0.66
CA PRO A 361 -20.72 -18.67 -0.25
C PRO A 361 -20.75 -17.19 0.16
N LEU A 362 -19.60 -16.53 0.01
CA LEU A 362 -19.45 -15.12 0.36
C LEU A 362 -20.12 -14.24 -0.72
N ALA A 363 -20.69 -13.14 -0.27
CA ALA A 363 -21.19 -12.05 -1.10
C ALA A 363 -20.50 -10.74 -0.68
N ILE A 364 -20.15 -9.91 -1.66
CA ILE A 364 -19.43 -8.65 -1.47
C ILE A 364 -20.43 -7.51 -1.49
N TYR A 365 -20.60 -6.87 -0.34
CA TYR A 365 -21.47 -5.70 -0.16
C TYR A 365 -20.62 -4.44 -0.07
N PRO A 366 -20.60 -3.59 -1.11
CA PRO A 366 -19.92 -2.30 -1.09
C PRO A 366 -20.37 -1.49 0.10
N ARG A 367 -19.54 -0.55 0.52
CA ARG A 367 -19.90 0.34 1.61
C ARG A 367 -20.59 1.58 1.10
N GLU A 368 -21.64 1.96 1.81
CA GLU A 368 -22.35 3.21 1.64
C GLU A 368 -21.86 4.24 2.66
N GLN A 369 -21.85 5.50 2.24
CA GLN A 369 -21.64 6.65 3.12
C GLN A 369 -22.98 7.30 3.42
N ILE A 370 -23.33 7.36 4.71
CA ILE A 370 -24.55 7.99 5.21
C ILE A 370 -24.17 9.35 5.80
N PRO A 371 -24.66 10.47 5.26
CA PRO A 371 -24.35 11.78 5.82
C PRO A 371 -24.84 11.90 7.26
N THR A 372 -23.96 12.29 8.18
CA THR A 372 -24.31 12.51 9.60
C THR A 372 -24.88 13.91 9.86
N GLY A 373 -24.75 14.81 8.88
CA GLY A 373 -25.02 16.24 9.05
C GLY A 373 -23.93 17.01 9.82
N LYS A 374 -22.84 16.34 10.24
CA LYS A 374 -21.70 16.97 10.93
C LYS A 374 -20.57 17.28 9.94
N THR A 375 -19.75 18.27 10.30
CA THR A 375 -18.49 18.57 9.61
C THR A 375 -17.33 18.58 10.61
N VAL A 376 -16.15 18.23 10.12
CA VAL A 376 -14.88 18.35 10.83
C VAL A 376 -13.90 19.16 9.97
N LYS A 377 -12.87 19.72 10.59
CA LYS A 377 -11.80 20.38 9.85
C LYS A 377 -10.80 19.34 9.37
N ASP A 378 -10.47 19.33 8.08
CA ASP A 378 -9.35 18.55 7.56
C ASP A 378 -8.00 19.14 8.02
N PHE A 379 -6.89 18.49 7.65
CA PHE A 379 -5.54 18.95 7.99
C PHE A 379 -5.24 20.38 7.52
N PHE A 380 -5.91 20.84 6.44
CA PHE A 380 -5.75 22.17 5.87
C PHE A 380 -6.76 23.19 6.42
N GLY A 381 -7.63 22.80 7.37
CA GLY A 381 -8.65 23.65 7.96
C GLY A 381 -9.91 23.83 7.10
N ASN A 382 -10.12 22.98 6.09
CA ASN A 382 -11.35 22.98 5.30
C ASN A 382 -12.43 22.15 6.00
N ASP A 383 -13.69 22.54 5.85
CA ASP A 383 -14.80 21.73 6.35
C ASP A 383 -14.98 20.47 5.49
N LYS A 384 -14.84 19.31 6.13
CA LYS A 384 -15.08 17.99 5.57
C LYS A 384 -16.34 17.39 6.20
N PRO A 385 -17.33 16.93 5.42
CA PRO A 385 -18.49 16.23 5.97
C PRO A 385 -18.09 14.90 6.62
N VAL A 386 -18.79 14.55 7.69
CA VAL A 386 -18.64 13.27 8.38
C VAL A 386 -19.73 12.32 7.89
N PHE A 387 -19.34 11.10 7.56
CA PHE A 387 -20.24 10.04 7.13
C PHE A 387 -20.16 8.86 8.08
N ASP A 388 -21.30 8.24 8.36
CA ASP A 388 -21.33 6.87 8.86
C ASP A 388 -21.13 5.93 7.67
N VAL A 389 -20.46 4.81 7.92
CA VAL A 389 -20.20 3.79 6.89
C VAL A 389 -20.98 2.53 7.24
N LYS A 390 -21.74 2.00 6.28
CA LYS A 390 -22.45 0.71 6.42
C LYS A 390 -22.30 -0.14 5.16
N PRO A 391 -22.44 -1.47 5.25
CA PRO A 391 -22.66 -2.29 4.07
C PRO A 391 -23.94 -1.88 3.33
N SER A 392 -23.89 -1.91 2.00
CA SER A 392 -25.06 -1.77 1.12
C SER A 392 -26.01 -2.97 1.25
N GLU A 393 -27.24 -2.81 0.77
CA GLU A 393 -28.25 -3.88 0.79
C GLU A 393 -28.08 -4.89 -0.36
N THR A 394 -27.32 -4.52 -1.41
CA THR A 394 -27.12 -5.32 -2.62
C THR A 394 -25.66 -5.70 -2.77
N ALA A 395 -25.39 -6.98 -2.98
CA ALA A 395 -24.04 -7.45 -3.27
C ALA A 395 -23.70 -7.25 -4.76
N VAL A 396 -22.45 -6.89 -5.06
CA VAL A 396 -21.96 -6.75 -6.46
C VAL A 396 -21.38 -8.06 -6.98
N PHE A 397 -20.73 -8.82 -6.09
CA PHE A 397 -20.22 -10.16 -6.39
C PHE A 397 -20.83 -11.14 -5.39
N THR A 398 -21.25 -12.31 -5.86
CA THR A 398 -21.90 -13.35 -5.07
C THR A 398 -21.29 -14.71 -5.39
N ASP A 399 -21.70 -15.76 -4.67
CA ASP A 399 -21.27 -17.14 -4.90
C ASP A 399 -19.75 -17.39 -4.80
N ILE A 400 -19.01 -16.53 -4.08
CA ILE A 400 -17.57 -16.69 -3.86
C ILE A 400 -17.34 -17.81 -2.85
N LYS A 401 -16.77 -18.91 -3.32
CA LYS A 401 -16.51 -20.10 -2.49
C LYS A 401 -15.05 -20.13 -2.06
N GLY A 402 -14.86 -20.52 -0.81
CA GLY A 402 -13.55 -20.79 -0.27
C GLY A 402 -13.15 -22.27 -0.38
N GLN A 403 -11.85 -22.53 -0.38
CA GLN A 403 -11.24 -23.85 -0.46
C GLN A 403 -10.94 -24.44 0.93
N GLY A 404 -11.42 -23.80 2.01
CA GLY A 404 -11.19 -24.23 3.38
C GLY A 404 -9.75 -24.05 3.86
N LYS A 405 -8.95 -23.21 3.17
CA LYS A 405 -7.57 -22.91 3.53
C LYS A 405 -7.51 -22.01 4.75
N THR A 406 -6.42 -22.18 5.49
CA THR A 406 -6.05 -21.29 6.59
C THR A 406 -5.09 -20.22 6.07
N SER A 407 -5.24 -18.98 6.55
CA SER A 407 -4.31 -17.90 6.19
C SER A 407 -2.91 -18.14 6.76
N THR A 408 -1.89 -17.97 5.93
CA THR A 408 -0.47 -18.10 6.30
C THR A 408 0.26 -16.81 5.91
N ILE A 409 0.92 -16.20 6.87
CA ILE A 409 1.63 -14.93 6.70
C ILE A 409 3.08 -15.13 7.09
N SER A 410 3.99 -14.82 6.18
CA SER A 410 5.44 -14.84 6.37
C SER A 410 5.98 -13.46 6.02
N SER A 411 6.62 -12.80 6.98
CA SER A 411 7.37 -11.57 6.76
C SER A 411 8.81 -11.76 7.21
N ASP A 412 9.79 -11.29 6.44
CA ASP A 412 11.19 -11.39 6.88
C ASP A 412 11.50 -10.40 8.01
N PHE A 413 10.88 -9.22 8.00
CA PHE A 413 11.03 -8.23 9.07
C PHE A 413 9.81 -8.27 10.02
N ALA A 414 8.87 -7.35 9.90
CA ALA A 414 7.73 -7.25 10.81
C ALA A 414 6.43 -7.75 10.16
N GLY A 415 5.48 -8.22 10.95
CA GLY A 415 4.18 -8.67 10.43
C GLY A 415 3.36 -7.48 9.93
N TRP A 416 2.94 -6.61 10.85
CA TRP A 416 2.24 -5.38 10.51
C TRP A 416 2.93 -4.16 11.10
N MET A 417 2.99 -3.10 10.31
CA MET A 417 3.39 -1.77 10.76
C MET A 417 2.18 -0.85 10.85
N SER A 418 2.10 0.01 11.87
CA SER A 418 1.10 1.10 11.91
C SER A 418 1.77 2.47 12.01
N HIS A 419 1.24 3.42 11.26
CA HIS A 419 1.53 4.85 11.39
C HIS A 419 0.24 5.68 11.25
N GLY A 420 -0.85 5.13 11.79
CA GLY A 420 -2.20 5.68 11.73
C GLY A 420 -3.18 4.73 12.43
N ASP A 421 -4.43 5.16 12.56
CA ASP A 421 -5.44 4.40 13.32
C ASP A 421 -5.78 3.08 12.62
N GLY A 422 -6.35 2.11 13.33
CA GLY A 422 -6.91 0.94 12.67
C GLY A 422 -7.21 -0.24 13.56
N LYS A 423 -7.76 -1.28 12.95
CA LYS A 423 -8.11 -2.52 13.63
C LYS A 423 -7.55 -3.72 12.91
N LEU A 424 -7.06 -4.69 13.68
CA LEU A 424 -6.57 -5.96 13.14
C LEU A 424 -7.15 -7.14 13.91
N VAL A 425 -7.77 -8.07 13.20
CA VAL A 425 -8.28 -9.32 13.77
C VAL A 425 -7.62 -10.52 13.10
N LEU A 426 -6.97 -11.36 13.90
CA LEU A 426 -6.40 -12.63 13.47
C LEU A 426 -7.24 -13.78 14.05
N ASP A 427 -7.91 -14.53 13.18
CA ASP A 427 -8.83 -15.62 13.53
C ASP A 427 -8.64 -16.82 12.58
N GLY A 428 -9.48 -17.85 12.69
CA GLY A 428 -9.58 -18.93 11.70
C GLY A 428 -8.29 -19.71 11.51
N ARG A 429 -7.53 -19.93 12.59
CA ARG A 429 -6.23 -20.61 12.58
C ARG A 429 -5.12 -19.85 11.85
N THR A 430 -5.22 -18.53 11.71
CA THR A 430 -4.18 -17.76 11.01
C THR A 430 -2.78 -18.08 11.59
N ARG A 431 -1.82 -18.35 10.70
CA ARG A 431 -0.44 -18.72 11.04
C ARG A 431 0.49 -17.59 10.61
N VAL A 432 1.22 -17.01 11.56
CA VAL A 432 2.11 -15.87 11.30
C VAL A 432 3.54 -16.23 11.70
N LYS A 433 4.48 -15.97 10.81
CA LYS A 433 5.93 -16.05 11.04
C LYS A 433 6.58 -14.74 10.65
N THR A 434 7.41 -14.20 11.53
CA THR A 434 8.12 -12.94 11.29
C THR A 434 9.59 -13.10 11.70
N GLY A 435 10.53 -12.47 11.00
CA GLY A 435 11.93 -12.45 11.45
C GLY A 435 12.17 -11.48 12.62
N ASN A 436 11.34 -10.43 12.71
CA ASN A 436 11.30 -9.44 13.78
C ASN A 436 9.91 -9.45 14.46
N ALA A 437 9.46 -8.32 15.00
CA ALA A 437 8.20 -8.19 15.73
C ALA A 437 6.98 -8.55 14.88
N VAL A 438 5.95 -9.14 15.48
CA VAL A 438 4.68 -9.38 14.76
C VAL A 438 3.97 -8.07 14.48
N PHE A 439 3.93 -7.17 15.47
CA PHE A 439 3.33 -5.84 15.36
C PHE A 439 4.37 -4.77 15.69
N LEU A 440 4.68 -3.90 14.74
CA LEU A 440 5.54 -2.72 14.91
C LEU A 440 4.66 -1.46 14.82
N LEU A 441 4.40 -0.81 15.94
CA LEU A 441 3.42 0.27 16.01
C LEU A 441 4.14 1.59 16.27
N LYS A 442 4.12 2.48 15.28
CA LYS A 442 4.83 3.76 15.31
C LYS A 442 3.90 4.94 15.67
N ASP A 443 2.63 4.83 15.30
CA ASP A 443 1.57 5.81 15.61
C ASP A 443 0.19 5.15 15.47
N GLY A 444 -0.83 5.84 15.97
CA GLY A 444 -2.24 5.55 15.80
C GLY A 444 -2.91 4.81 16.95
N ASN A 445 -4.23 4.93 17.00
CA ASN A 445 -5.11 4.14 17.86
C ASN A 445 -5.34 2.80 17.17
N VAL A 446 -4.61 1.77 17.62
CA VAL A 446 -4.63 0.44 16.99
C VAL A 446 -5.24 -0.60 17.90
N ASP A 447 -6.33 -1.23 17.45
CA ASP A 447 -7.01 -2.31 18.16
C ASP A 447 -6.71 -3.68 17.53
N ILE A 448 -5.91 -4.49 18.22
CA ILE A 448 -5.48 -5.81 17.78
C ILE A 448 -6.22 -6.89 18.57
N THR A 449 -6.82 -7.85 17.87
CA THR A 449 -7.46 -9.04 18.48
C THR A 449 -6.92 -10.31 17.87
N VAL A 450 -6.42 -11.24 18.71
CA VAL A 450 -5.95 -12.56 18.28
C VAL A 450 -6.82 -13.64 18.90
N LYS A 451 -7.43 -14.46 18.05
CA LYS A 451 -8.49 -15.40 18.42
C LYS A 451 -8.11 -16.86 18.22
N GLY A 452 -8.65 -17.67 19.11
CA GLY A 452 -8.68 -19.13 19.02
C GLY A 452 -7.29 -19.72 18.91
N ASP A 453 -7.13 -20.63 17.96
CA ASP A 453 -5.89 -21.37 17.75
C ASP A 453 -4.97 -20.73 16.70
N SER A 454 -5.06 -19.41 16.48
CA SER A 454 -4.09 -18.65 15.67
C SER A 454 -2.71 -18.67 16.33
N THR A 455 -1.64 -18.77 15.52
CA THR A 455 -0.25 -18.84 16.04
C THR A 455 0.59 -17.71 15.49
N LEU A 456 1.41 -17.13 16.36
CA LEU A 456 2.35 -16.07 16.03
C LEU A 456 3.75 -16.52 16.46
N GLU A 457 4.69 -16.53 15.51
CA GLU A 457 6.06 -17.02 15.70
C GLU A 457 7.08 -15.94 15.26
N PRO A 458 7.34 -14.92 16.11
CA PRO A 458 8.41 -13.96 15.87
C PRO A 458 9.77 -14.55 16.18
N ALA A 459 10.69 -14.54 15.23
CA ALA A 459 12.03 -15.12 15.39
C ALA A 459 12.89 -14.34 16.41
N ASN A 460 12.69 -13.03 16.54
CA ASN A 460 13.31 -12.21 17.59
C ASN A 460 12.61 -12.33 18.96
N GLY A 461 11.51 -13.09 19.05
CA GLY A 461 10.74 -13.27 20.27
C GLY A 461 9.80 -12.11 20.63
N VAL A 462 9.61 -11.10 19.79
CA VAL A 462 8.76 -9.94 20.09
C VAL A 462 7.40 -10.05 19.41
N LEU A 463 6.31 -10.04 20.17
CA LEU A 463 4.96 -9.99 19.63
C LEU A 463 4.58 -8.57 19.21
N LEU A 464 4.83 -7.58 20.08
CA LEU A 464 4.41 -6.20 19.85
C LEU A 464 5.51 -5.24 20.31
N GLN A 465 5.91 -4.35 19.41
CA GLN A 465 6.88 -3.29 19.62
C GLN A 465 6.22 -1.95 19.31
N MET A 466 6.04 -1.10 20.32
CA MET A 466 5.74 0.32 20.08
C MET A 466 7.03 1.13 20.12
N ILE A 467 7.16 2.09 19.22
CA ILE A 467 8.25 3.07 19.18
C ILE A 467 7.70 4.46 18.86
N ASP A 468 8.45 5.51 19.16
CA ASP A 468 8.15 6.82 18.58
C ASP A 468 8.21 6.76 17.05
N ASN A 469 7.36 7.56 16.39
CA ASN A 469 7.28 7.60 14.93
C ASN A 469 8.57 8.18 14.34
N ASP A 470 9.49 7.30 13.93
CA ASP A 470 10.76 7.61 13.28
C ASP A 470 10.57 8.23 11.88
N ASP A 471 9.43 8.01 11.22
CA ASP A 471 9.10 8.65 9.94
C ASP A 471 9.06 10.19 10.09
N MET A 472 8.46 10.67 11.19
CA MET A 472 8.37 12.10 11.51
C MET A 472 9.72 12.72 11.90
N LEU A 473 10.64 11.90 12.42
CA LEU A 473 11.96 12.33 12.89
C LEU A 473 12.95 12.52 11.75
N VAL A 474 12.78 11.80 10.65
CA VAL A 474 13.53 12.07 9.41
C VAL A 474 13.29 13.52 8.97
N GLY A 475 12.03 13.96 8.99
CA GLY A 475 11.63 15.31 8.64
C GLY A 475 11.56 15.57 7.13
N LEU A 476 11.07 16.76 6.78
CA LEU A 476 10.75 17.15 5.42
C LEU A 476 11.61 18.33 4.96
N GLN A 477 11.90 18.37 3.68
CA GLN A 477 12.38 19.54 2.96
C GLN A 477 11.27 20.05 2.03
N GLN A 478 11.23 21.36 1.81
CA GLN A 478 10.36 22.00 0.83
C GLN A 478 11.22 22.75 -0.16
N ASP A 479 11.00 22.54 -1.46
CA ASP A 479 11.60 23.34 -2.50
C ASP A 479 10.59 23.72 -3.59
N SER A 480 11.06 24.36 -4.67
CA SER A 480 10.19 24.84 -5.75
C SER A 480 9.78 23.77 -6.76
N GLN A 481 10.32 22.55 -6.69
CA GLN A 481 10.10 21.47 -7.65
C GLN A 481 9.15 20.41 -7.12
N VAL A 482 9.23 20.08 -5.82
CA VAL A 482 8.31 19.14 -5.15
C VAL A 482 7.82 19.75 -3.84
N ALA A 483 6.50 19.72 -3.60
CA ALA A 483 5.92 20.41 -2.45
C ALA A 483 6.39 19.82 -1.11
N ILE A 484 6.69 18.52 -1.11
CA ILE A 484 7.16 17.77 0.07
C ILE A 484 8.13 16.67 -0.38
N HIS A 485 9.38 16.69 0.05
CA HIS A 485 10.27 15.52 -0.04
C HIS A 485 10.98 15.27 1.29
N PHE A 486 11.37 14.02 1.53
CA PHE A 486 11.96 13.61 2.79
C PHE A 486 13.45 13.99 2.85
N ASN A 487 13.96 14.27 4.05
CA ASN A 487 15.40 14.25 4.27
C ASN A 487 15.97 12.87 3.90
N THR A 488 17.24 12.81 3.54
CA THR A 488 17.90 11.57 3.09
C THR A 488 18.61 10.81 4.21
N VAL A 489 18.49 11.27 5.45
CA VAL A 489 19.19 10.72 6.61
C VAL A 489 18.31 10.84 7.86
N PHE A 490 18.26 9.76 8.63
CA PHE A 490 17.82 9.75 10.03
C PHE A 490 19.04 9.78 10.97
N ASN A 491 18.97 10.53 12.06
CA ASN A 491 20.01 10.56 13.09
C ASN A 491 19.40 10.46 14.48
N GLU A 492 20.09 9.74 15.37
CA GLU A 492 19.77 9.69 16.80
C GLU A 492 21.04 9.80 17.66
N PRO A 493 20.95 10.34 18.90
CA PRO A 493 22.08 10.35 19.82
C PRO A 493 22.51 8.93 20.24
N ALA A 494 23.79 8.77 20.61
CA ALA A 494 24.28 7.51 21.16
C ALA A 494 23.71 7.23 22.56
N GLY A 495 23.36 5.97 22.83
CA GLY A 495 22.80 5.50 24.10
C GLY A 495 21.26 5.49 24.12
N TYR A 496 20.70 4.95 25.19
CA TYR A 496 19.26 4.84 25.39
C TYR A 496 18.66 6.17 25.91
N PRO A 497 17.68 6.77 25.22
CA PRO A 497 17.03 7.99 25.69
C PRO A 497 16.36 7.80 27.06
N GLY A 498 16.45 8.80 27.93
CA GLY A 498 15.95 8.77 29.31
C GLY A 498 16.83 7.98 30.30
N ILE A 499 17.87 7.29 29.81
CA ILE A 499 18.81 6.53 30.63
C ILE A 499 20.23 7.07 30.49
N ASP A 500 20.75 7.08 29.26
CA ASP A 500 22.12 7.49 28.97
C ASP A 500 22.20 9.00 28.65
N TYR A 501 21.09 9.62 28.25
CA TYR A 501 20.94 11.06 28.10
C TYR A 501 19.50 11.52 28.40
N GLU A 502 19.37 12.79 28.79
CA GLU A 502 18.08 13.39 29.17
C GLU A 502 17.17 13.58 27.95
N THR A 503 15.91 13.18 28.12
CA THR A 503 14.81 13.44 27.17
C THR A 503 13.58 13.85 27.96
N ALA A 504 12.78 14.76 27.42
CA ALA A 504 11.51 15.14 28.03
C ALA A 504 10.36 14.79 27.08
N ALA A 505 9.48 13.89 27.52
CA ALA A 505 8.21 13.68 26.85
C ALA A 505 7.30 14.90 27.07
N PRO A 506 6.51 15.32 26.06
CA PRO A 506 5.51 16.35 26.24
C PRO A 506 4.43 15.87 27.22
N SER A 507 4.06 16.72 28.17
CA SER A 507 2.87 16.52 29.00
C SER A 507 1.64 16.91 28.19
N THR A 508 0.95 15.93 27.60
CA THR A 508 -0.26 16.13 26.80
C THR A 508 -1.30 15.06 27.09
N ASP A 509 -2.58 15.44 27.03
CA ASP A 509 -3.71 14.51 27.12
C ASP A 509 -4.02 13.86 25.76
N LYS A 510 -3.42 14.35 24.66
CA LYS A 510 -3.56 13.79 23.31
C LYS A 510 -2.55 12.66 23.10
N ARG A 511 -2.79 11.53 23.75
CA ARG A 511 -1.97 10.31 23.66
C ARG A 511 -2.77 9.25 22.94
N GLN A 512 -2.11 8.46 22.09
CA GLN A 512 -2.77 7.38 21.39
C GLN A 512 -3.00 6.21 22.33
N GLN A 513 -3.96 5.36 21.94
CA GLN A 513 -4.27 4.14 22.66
C GLN A 513 -4.16 2.92 21.73
N VAL A 514 -3.21 2.05 22.06
CA VAL A 514 -3.05 0.73 21.45
C VAL A 514 -3.68 -0.32 22.36
N SER A 515 -4.46 -1.24 21.78
CA SER A 515 -5.04 -2.37 22.49
C SER A 515 -4.59 -3.70 21.89
N LEU A 516 -4.18 -4.66 22.72
CA LEU A 516 -3.98 -6.06 22.34
C LEU A 516 -4.91 -6.96 23.16
N THR A 517 -5.83 -7.64 22.49
CA THR A 517 -6.78 -8.57 23.11
C THR A 517 -6.53 -10.00 22.66
N LEU A 518 -6.32 -10.91 23.62
CA LEU A 518 -6.18 -12.34 23.36
C LEU A 518 -7.45 -13.08 23.78
N GLU A 519 -8.06 -13.83 22.87
CA GLU A 519 -9.31 -14.57 23.10
C GLU A 519 -9.13 -16.06 22.81
N ASP A 520 -9.12 -16.89 23.86
CA ASP A 520 -8.92 -18.35 23.73
C ASP A 520 -7.59 -18.74 23.04
N THR A 521 -6.60 -17.85 23.11
CA THR A 521 -5.31 -17.96 22.41
C THR A 521 -4.16 -18.18 23.38
N LYS A 522 -3.13 -18.93 22.95
CA LYS A 522 -1.88 -19.11 23.70
C LYS A 522 -0.70 -18.58 22.90
N LEU A 523 -0.07 -17.51 23.37
CA LEU A 523 1.05 -16.86 22.68
C LEU A 523 2.33 -16.89 23.51
N THR A 524 3.47 -16.90 22.81
CA THR A 524 4.80 -16.75 23.39
C THR A 524 5.52 -15.59 22.72
N GLY A 525 6.08 -14.70 23.52
CA GLY A 525 6.89 -13.58 23.07
C GLY A 525 6.67 -12.33 23.93
N ASP A 526 7.58 -11.39 23.79
CA ASP A 526 7.65 -10.17 24.59
C ASP A 526 6.83 -9.03 23.95
N ILE A 527 6.45 -8.07 24.78
CA ILE A 527 5.66 -6.90 24.40
C ILE A 527 6.28 -5.65 25.02
N PHE A 528 6.60 -4.66 24.19
CA PHE A 528 7.34 -3.47 24.59
C PHE A 528 6.63 -2.17 24.22
N ASN A 529 6.67 -1.19 25.13
CA ASN A 529 6.26 0.19 24.87
C ASN A 529 7.47 1.13 25.00
N ALA A 530 8.03 1.57 23.87
CA ALA A 530 9.18 2.46 23.79
C ALA A 530 8.85 3.86 23.25
N THR A 531 7.68 4.39 23.61
CA THR A 531 7.21 5.72 23.17
C THR A 531 7.54 6.83 24.18
N GLY A 532 7.50 8.08 23.74
CA GLY A 532 7.69 9.27 24.57
C GLY A 532 9.15 9.66 24.81
N TYR A 533 10.04 9.46 23.85
CA TYR A 533 11.47 9.76 23.97
C TYR A 533 12.00 10.76 22.94
N ALA A 534 11.61 10.62 21.67
CA ALA A 534 12.20 11.33 20.55
C ALA A 534 11.25 12.37 19.94
N GLY A 535 11.82 13.45 19.40
CA GLY A 535 11.10 14.46 18.61
C GLY A 535 9.97 15.22 19.31
N GLY A 536 9.87 15.14 20.65
CA GLY A 536 8.75 15.73 21.38
C GLY A 536 7.42 15.00 21.12
N GLN A 537 7.47 13.71 20.82
CA GLN A 537 6.28 12.86 20.69
C GLN A 537 5.78 12.42 22.08
N PRO A 538 4.45 12.31 22.30
CA PRO A 538 3.90 11.82 23.56
C PRO A 538 4.22 10.33 23.79
N GLY A 539 4.21 9.90 25.05
CA GLY A 539 4.24 8.48 25.38
C GLY A 539 2.83 7.88 25.33
N ASP A 540 2.62 6.91 24.47
CA ASP A 540 1.30 6.33 24.20
C ASP A 540 0.91 5.24 25.18
N HIS A 541 -0.39 4.94 25.24
CA HIS A 541 -0.96 3.93 26.10
C HIS A 541 -0.99 2.56 25.43
N LEU A 542 -0.48 1.54 26.13
CA LEU A 542 -0.64 0.15 25.74
C LEU A 542 -1.57 -0.60 26.70
N ASN A 543 -2.71 -1.05 26.18
CA ASN A 543 -3.69 -1.85 26.92
C ASN A 543 -3.68 -3.30 26.47
N ILE A 544 -3.31 -4.22 27.36
CA ILE A 544 -3.26 -5.65 27.08
C ILE A 544 -4.38 -6.35 27.86
N THR A 545 -5.24 -7.11 27.16
CA THR A 545 -6.30 -7.89 27.77
C THR A 545 -6.15 -9.37 27.46
N LEU A 546 -6.00 -10.18 28.50
CA LEU A 546 -6.06 -11.64 28.42
C LEU A 546 -7.46 -12.08 28.82
N ASN A 547 -8.30 -12.43 27.84
CA ASN A 547 -9.63 -12.96 28.11
C ASN A 547 -9.58 -14.39 28.66
N LYS A 548 -10.73 -14.94 29.05
CA LYS A 548 -10.84 -16.30 29.55
C LYS A 548 -10.14 -17.30 28.62
N ASN A 549 -9.41 -18.24 29.22
CA ASN A 549 -8.59 -19.27 28.56
C ASN A 549 -7.38 -18.75 27.75
N ALA A 550 -7.16 -17.43 27.67
CA ALA A 550 -5.98 -16.90 27.03
C ALA A 550 -4.73 -17.08 27.91
N SER A 551 -3.58 -17.34 27.28
CA SER A 551 -2.30 -17.35 27.98
C SER A 551 -1.20 -16.62 27.22
N LEU A 552 -0.42 -15.82 27.93
CA LEU A 552 0.79 -15.16 27.40
C LEU A 552 2.01 -15.71 28.14
N THR A 553 3.03 -16.16 27.42
CA THR A 553 4.36 -16.45 27.98
C THR A 553 5.36 -15.45 27.42
N GLY A 554 5.82 -14.52 28.26
CA GLY A 554 6.69 -13.44 27.82
C GLY A 554 6.76 -12.29 28.81
N THR A 555 7.63 -11.33 28.52
CA THR A 555 7.83 -10.10 29.27
C THR A 555 6.97 -9.00 28.68
N VAL A 556 6.28 -8.25 29.53
CA VAL A 556 5.58 -7.02 29.16
C VAL A 556 6.30 -5.87 29.86
N SER A 557 6.86 -4.92 29.11
CA SER A 557 7.68 -3.86 29.74
C SER A 557 7.59 -2.53 29.02
N ALA A 558 7.49 -1.47 29.82
CA ALA A 558 7.92 -0.13 29.42
C ALA A 558 9.44 -0.16 29.17
N THR A 559 9.88 0.39 28.04
CA THR A 559 11.27 0.36 27.60
C THR A 559 11.68 1.72 27.02
N SER A 560 12.98 1.95 26.96
CA SER A 560 13.65 2.88 26.05
C SER A 560 14.22 2.07 24.90
N ALA A 561 14.25 2.63 23.70
CA ALA A 561 14.71 1.94 22.49
C ALA A 561 15.75 2.76 21.71
N ILE A 562 16.59 2.06 20.97
CA ILE A 562 17.58 2.59 20.03
C ILE A 562 17.51 1.81 18.72
N HIS A 563 17.80 2.46 17.59
CA HIS A 563 17.89 1.75 16.32
C HIS A 563 19.17 0.93 16.26
N VAL A 564 19.10 -0.30 15.73
CA VAL A 564 20.23 -1.22 15.66
C VAL A 564 20.37 -1.88 14.29
N ASP A 565 21.59 -2.33 13.99
CA ASP A 565 21.83 -3.21 12.85
C ASP A 565 21.41 -4.68 13.14
N GLU A 566 21.60 -5.57 12.17
CA GLU A 566 21.34 -7.01 12.29
C GLU A 566 22.24 -7.72 13.31
N HIS A 567 23.25 -7.03 13.84
CA HIS A 567 24.16 -7.51 14.88
C HIS A 567 23.85 -6.91 16.26
N GLY A 568 22.84 -6.04 16.36
CA GLY A 568 22.44 -5.37 17.59
C GLY A 568 23.30 -4.16 17.96
N SER A 569 24.15 -3.67 17.05
CA SER A 569 24.92 -2.45 17.27
C SER A 569 24.09 -1.21 16.97
N GLN A 570 24.19 -0.17 17.79
CA GLN A 570 23.41 1.05 17.59
C GLN A 570 23.75 1.74 16.26
N LYS A 571 22.71 2.19 15.56
CA LYS A 571 22.78 3.02 14.36
C LYS A 571 22.39 4.45 14.67
N THR A 572 23.37 5.28 15.04
CA THR A 572 23.17 6.72 15.29
C THR A 572 22.98 7.55 14.01
N HIS A 573 23.22 6.93 12.85
CA HIS A 573 23.12 7.53 11.53
C HIS A 573 22.61 6.45 10.56
N ILE A 574 21.43 6.67 9.98
CA ILE A 574 20.80 5.79 9.00
C ILE A 574 20.53 6.62 7.74
N PRO A 575 21.35 6.47 6.69
CA PRO A 575 21.08 7.10 5.42
C PRO A 575 19.99 6.34 4.64
N MET A 576 19.39 6.98 3.65
CA MET A 576 18.27 6.42 2.86
C MET A 576 18.58 5.06 2.23
N GLU A 577 19.82 4.79 1.83
CA GLU A 577 20.24 3.49 1.30
C GLU A 577 20.20 2.35 2.34
N GLU A 578 20.16 2.68 3.64
CA GLU A 578 20.01 1.75 4.75
C GLU A 578 18.62 1.87 5.40
N TYR A 579 17.61 2.30 4.64
CA TYR A 579 16.22 2.48 5.08
C TYR A 579 15.68 1.34 5.95
N TYR A 580 16.14 0.10 5.70
CA TYR A 580 15.67 -1.11 6.35
C TYR A 580 16.04 -1.20 7.83
N TYR A 581 16.90 -0.31 8.37
CA TYR A 581 17.12 -0.23 9.82
C TYR A 581 16.08 0.62 10.56
N LEU A 582 15.23 1.38 9.84
CA LEU A 582 14.10 2.08 10.47
C LEU A 582 13.13 1.07 11.09
N GLY A 583 12.67 1.36 12.30
CA GLY A 583 11.86 0.44 13.09
C GLY A 583 12.58 -0.79 13.66
N ASN A 584 13.84 -1.06 13.31
CA ASN A 584 14.61 -2.16 13.90
C ASN A 584 15.31 -1.70 15.17
N VAL A 585 14.75 -2.07 16.34
CA VAL A 585 15.19 -1.51 17.62
C VAL A 585 15.64 -2.55 18.63
N ALA A 586 16.55 -2.13 19.52
CA ALA A 586 16.88 -2.84 20.75
C ALA A 586 16.24 -2.11 21.95
N ASN A 587 15.80 -2.88 22.95
CA ASN A 587 15.08 -2.36 24.10
C ASN A 587 15.90 -2.45 25.39
N ARG A 588 15.76 -1.43 26.26
CA ARG A 588 16.20 -1.45 27.65
C ARG A 588 15.05 -1.02 28.55
N GLN A 589 14.76 -1.82 29.57
CA GLN A 589 13.66 -1.54 30.51
C GLN A 589 13.79 -0.16 31.15
N HIS A 590 12.78 0.69 30.96
CA HIS A 590 12.73 2.04 31.49
C HIS A 590 11.31 2.59 31.40
N PHE A 591 10.87 3.27 32.46
CA PHE A 591 9.59 3.96 32.51
C PHE A 591 9.88 5.46 32.57
N ASN A 592 9.51 6.20 31.53
CA ASN A 592 9.74 7.64 31.43
C ASN A 592 8.62 8.48 32.08
N GLY A 593 7.64 7.82 32.71
CA GLY A 593 6.49 8.47 33.34
C GLY A 593 5.27 8.62 32.44
N VAL A 594 5.38 8.32 31.13
CA VAL A 594 4.29 8.47 30.15
C VAL A 594 4.09 7.26 29.22
N ASN A 595 5.08 6.38 29.06
CA ASN A 595 4.96 5.13 28.28
C ASN A 595 4.19 4.05 29.05
N ASP A 596 2.92 4.34 29.28
CA ASP A 596 2.03 3.58 30.15
C ASP A 596 1.71 2.20 29.56
N ILE A 597 1.66 1.20 30.44
CA ILE A 597 1.19 -0.15 30.09
C ILE A 597 0.20 -0.63 31.14
N LYS A 598 -0.99 -0.98 30.68
CA LYS A 598 -2.02 -1.66 31.45
C LYS A 598 -2.12 -3.11 31.04
N VAL A 599 -2.09 -4.02 32.01
CA VAL A 599 -2.36 -5.45 31.79
C VAL A 599 -3.60 -5.87 32.56
N SER A 600 -4.58 -6.43 31.84
CA SER A 600 -5.85 -6.92 32.39
C SER A 600 -5.98 -8.42 32.20
N LEU A 601 -5.96 -9.17 33.29
CA LEU A 601 -6.13 -10.61 33.30
C LEU A 601 -7.56 -10.98 33.72
N LYS A 602 -8.34 -11.52 32.79
CA LYS A 602 -9.70 -12.02 33.05
C LYS A 602 -9.68 -13.39 33.72
N SER A 603 -10.79 -13.75 34.36
CA SER A 603 -10.92 -15.05 35.03
C SER A 603 -10.55 -16.22 34.11
N GLY A 604 -9.61 -17.07 34.56
CA GLY A 604 -9.11 -18.22 33.81
C GLY A 604 -7.99 -17.92 32.81
N SER A 605 -7.50 -16.69 32.75
CA SER A 605 -6.31 -16.34 31.95
C SER A 605 -5.01 -16.55 32.74
N VAL A 606 -3.90 -16.75 32.01
CA VAL A 606 -2.57 -16.98 32.61
C VAL A 606 -1.52 -16.10 31.94
N TRP A 607 -0.75 -15.36 32.73
CA TRP A 607 0.47 -14.70 32.25
C TRP A 607 1.69 -15.34 32.89
N LYS A 608 2.57 -15.94 32.09
CA LYS A 608 3.86 -16.47 32.51
C LYS A 608 4.98 -15.50 32.13
N VAL A 609 5.55 -14.84 33.13
CA VAL A 609 6.61 -13.84 32.99
C VAL A 609 7.95 -14.54 32.80
N THR A 610 8.68 -14.21 31.73
CA THR A 610 9.97 -14.84 31.37
C THR A 610 11.18 -14.07 31.90
N SER A 611 11.09 -12.74 31.96
CA SER A 611 12.07 -11.83 32.53
C SER A 611 11.37 -10.70 33.30
N PRO A 612 12.08 -9.91 34.14
CA PRO A 612 11.45 -8.83 34.91
C PRO A 612 10.61 -7.89 34.03
N ALA A 613 9.33 -7.77 34.35
CA ALA A 613 8.37 -6.90 33.66
C ALA A 613 8.21 -5.55 34.40
N LEU A 614 7.87 -4.50 33.66
CA LEU A 614 7.63 -3.14 34.17
C LEU A 614 6.37 -2.56 33.53
N VAL A 615 5.30 -2.41 34.32
CA VAL A 615 4.00 -1.92 33.86
C VAL A 615 3.46 -0.82 34.80
N SER A 616 2.49 -0.03 34.33
CA SER A 616 1.92 1.09 35.12
C SER A 616 0.57 0.76 35.76
N GLU A 617 -0.18 -0.19 35.18
CA GLU A 617 -1.45 -0.67 35.72
C GLU A 617 -1.59 -2.20 35.56
N LEU A 618 -2.09 -2.86 36.61
CA LEU A 618 -2.34 -4.29 36.61
C LEU A 618 -3.72 -4.58 37.22
N GLN A 619 -4.58 -5.22 36.43
CA GLN A 619 -5.89 -5.70 36.86
C GLN A 619 -5.92 -7.23 36.83
N ILE A 620 -6.17 -7.85 37.98
CA ILE A 620 -6.23 -9.31 38.14
C ILE A 620 -7.64 -9.70 38.59
N GLU A 621 -8.40 -10.39 37.75
CA GLU A 621 -9.68 -10.96 38.16
C GLU A 621 -9.51 -12.25 38.95
N LYS A 622 -10.51 -12.60 39.76
CA LYS A 622 -10.53 -13.85 40.51
C LYS A 622 -10.43 -15.04 39.54
N GLY A 623 -9.43 -15.89 39.77
CA GLY A 623 -9.16 -17.08 38.95
C GLY A 623 -8.20 -16.84 37.78
N ALA A 624 -7.69 -15.62 37.59
CA ALA A 624 -6.50 -15.39 36.77
C ALA A 624 -5.21 -15.79 37.53
N SER A 625 -4.10 -15.98 36.81
CA SER A 625 -2.81 -16.31 37.43
C SER A 625 -1.64 -15.63 36.74
N ILE A 626 -0.68 -15.16 37.54
CA ILE A 626 0.61 -14.67 37.06
C ILE A 626 1.70 -15.58 37.62
N LEU A 627 2.51 -16.15 36.72
CA LEU A 627 3.53 -17.14 37.03
C LEU A 627 4.92 -16.60 36.65
N SER A 628 5.94 -16.97 37.40
CA SER A 628 7.33 -16.74 37.02
C SER A 628 7.78 -17.73 35.94
N ALA A 629 8.99 -17.53 35.41
CA ALA A 629 9.57 -18.41 34.39
C ALA A 629 9.61 -19.89 34.84
N GLY A 630 9.82 -20.12 36.14
CA GLY A 630 9.83 -21.44 36.77
C GLY A 630 8.45 -22.05 37.05
N GLY A 631 7.36 -21.33 36.80
CA GLY A 631 5.99 -21.80 36.98
C GLY A 631 5.42 -21.62 38.40
N SER A 632 6.19 -21.05 39.34
CA SER A 632 5.70 -20.61 40.64
C SER A 632 4.91 -19.30 40.52
N PRO A 633 4.07 -18.91 41.49
CA PRO A 633 3.47 -17.59 41.52
C PRO A 633 4.53 -16.49 41.38
N ALA A 634 4.26 -15.50 40.51
CA ALA A 634 5.17 -14.38 40.32
C ALA A 634 5.22 -13.47 41.56
N SER A 635 6.36 -12.84 41.78
CA SER A 635 6.53 -11.78 42.78
C SER A 635 6.13 -10.44 42.17
N ILE A 636 5.35 -9.64 42.90
CA ILE A 636 4.89 -8.31 42.45
C ILE A 636 5.37 -7.27 43.45
N SER A 637 5.92 -6.15 42.95
CA SER A 637 6.17 -4.96 43.76
C SER A 637 5.53 -3.74 43.11
N VAL A 638 4.81 -2.94 43.91
CA VAL A 638 4.20 -1.67 43.49
C VAL A 638 4.96 -0.53 44.15
N ASN A 639 5.52 0.37 43.34
CA ASN A 639 6.38 1.47 43.82
C ASN A 639 7.50 0.97 44.75
N GLY A 640 8.12 -0.17 44.38
CA GLY A 640 9.18 -0.81 45.16
C GLY A 640 8.74 -1.57 46.41
N LYS A 641 7.43 -1.60 46.74
CA LYS A 641 6.91 -2.35 47.89
C LYS A 641 6.33 -3.69 47.44
N PRO A 642 6.77 -4.83 48.01
CA PRO A 642 6.19 -6.13 47.69
C PRO A 642 4.69 -6.19 48.01
N VAL A 643 3.91 -6.81 47.12
CA VAL A 643 2.48 -7.10 47.31
C VAL A 643 2.18 -8.56 46.94
N SER A 644 1.14 -9.12 47.56
CA SER A 644 0.66 -10.46 47.17
C SER A 644 0.02 -10.41 45.78
N PRO A 645 0.26 -11.41 44.90
CA PRO A 645 -0.33 -11.52 43.57
C PRO A 645 -1.79 -12.01 43.64
N GLU A 646 -2.67 -11.21 44.25
CA GLU A 646 -4.08 -11.53 44.46
C GLU A 646 -4.99 -10.79 43.47
N ALA A 647 -6.26 -11.19 43.42
CA ALA A 647 -7.24 -10.48 42.61
C ALA A 647 -7.40 -9.03 43.11
N GLY A 648 -7.34 -8.07 42.20
CA GLY A 648 -7.32 -6.66 42.55
C GLY A 648 -6.95 -5.75 41.39
N HIS A 649 -6.81 -4.48 41.73
CA HIS A 649 -6.36 -3.42 40.83
C HIS A 649 -5.17 -2.71 41.47
N TYR A 650 -4.05 -2.68 40.75
CA TYR A 650 -2.79 -2.10 41.19
C TYR A 650 -2.37 -1.02 40.20
N THR A 651 -1.89 0.12 40.72
CA THR A 651 -1.42 1.26 39.93
C THR A 651 -0.10 1.79 40.47
N GLY A 652 0.72 2.36 39.59
CA GLY A 652 2.04 2.91 39.91
C GLY A 652 3.15 2.17 39.16
N VAL A 653 4.40 2.27 39.63
CA VAL A 653 5.51 1.53 39.01
C VAL A 653 5.47 0.08 39.49
N ILE A 654 4.97 -0.83 38.64
CA ILE A 654 4.77 -2.24 38.99
C ILE A 654 5.88 -3.08 38.37
N THR A 655 6.61 -3.83 39.20
CA THR A 655 7.60 -4.80 38.74
C THR A 655 7.15 -6.22 39.05
N ILE A 656 7.34 -7.14 38.10
CA ILE A 656 6.88 -8.53 38.19
C ILE A 656 8.04 -9.46 37.84
N ARG A 657 8.32 -10.48 38.67
CA ARG A 657 9.43 -11.44 38.49
C ARG A 657 9.04 -12.86 38.84
#